data_AF-A0A836BN14-F1
#
_entry.id   AF-A0A836BN14-F1
#
_cell.length_a   1.000
_cell.length_b   1.000
_cell.length_c   1.000
_cell.angle_alpha   90.00
_cell.angle_beta   90.00
_cell.angle_gamma   90.00
#
_symmetry.space_group_name_H-M   'P 1'
#
loop_
_entity.id
_entity.type
_entity.pdbx_description
1 polymer ?
#
loop_
_entity_poly.entity_id
_entity_poly.type
_entity_poly.pdbx_seq_one_letter_code
_entity_poly.pdbx_strand_id
1 'polypeptide(L)'
;MATACLPARKEALLGSGGPDNGVDNHNDPARVWLPELVARYARFLPPNHTAASLRLVSRATRAALPAPAHTRVRLSQPVPPHAFAAHWGAPGGAATRGLTLAGRRRLVALTAATGVLPNLAVALAAADCAADVGALAAAAAAGQLGACRALRAAGAPCTAREGRVKTHALTAAAEAGQREACEWLLEEVVPGGGAGAVWAEAAVRGAARGGHEALTAWLLGRRPPHRIPPHSGQMLLAAAAGLGLEAVLRMEAEWALERGRRGAQAEAEAEAAWAAALANAGGVAPPPPEPPAIPPDLPPAAAGEAAAAPQQPPAAQGRGDPAGSASPGPPGPLPPPPRHVQPPLSRQRLVELDEHAAEYVLQAAAGSPTPDWAGKVAALQRLGYPAGPAVTYRAAERPDAPARLALLAAAGHAPDEGTAAAAARAGNAEALRLVLDAMQGKGPAAVHRAAPGPGDPLDSRAAAAAAAAAGAEAFRSDGATVGAAAASGSVEVLSELRARGFPVGPAVLHPLAAGGHLPALAWLLAQPGVLGPRMPLPRLAPSGLASAAAGGSLAALAWLEGRSGVGAVDAAGWALAAGGGCVAALEWLAERGSAMGEAGVAYLAPAAAGDHATLRCLAALGCPWGLPGRVLAAAVHSERGGAGVPTLTLMLALGCPPDWEAAARAAARRLEAADDGDEAAEAVAAWVRGAEEAWRGEQGTAGGRGREGGPRKSG
;
A
#
# COMPACT_ATOMS: atom_id res chain seq x y z
N MET A 1 4.01 3.13 14.07
CA MET A 1 4.22 1.73 14.54
C MET A 1 3.48 1.54 15.87
N ALA A 2 2.26 0.99 15.84
CA ALA A 2 1.52 0.69 17.06
C ALA A 2 2.00 -0.64 17.66
N THR A 3 2.58 -0.57 18.86
CA THR A 3 3.07 -1.72 19.62
C THR A 3 1.86 -2.56 20.08
N ALA A 4 1.59 -3.69 19.43
CA ALA A 4 0.61 -4.65 19.91
C ALA A 4 1.11 -5.26 21.23
N CYS A 5 0.63 -4.72 22.36
CA CYS A 5 0.89 -5.24 23.68
C CYS A 5 -0.36 -5.96 24.19
N LEU A 6 -0.21 -7.20 24.65
CA LEU A 6 -1.27 -7.87 25.40
C LEU A 6 -1.24 -7.41 26.86
N PRO A 7 -2.39 -7.09 27.47
CA PRO A 7 -2.45 -6.95 28.92
C PRO A 7 -2.14 -8.31 29.55
N ALA A 8 -1.20 -8.38 30.50
CA ALA A 8 -1.00 -9.60 31.28
C ALA A 8 -2.32 -9.94 31.98
N ARG A 9 -2.88 -11.13 31.68
CA ARG A 9 -4.15 -11.65 32.20
C ARG A 9 -4.33 -11.26 33.68
N LYS A 10 -5.43 -10.59 34.01
CA LYS A 10 -6.00 -10.64 35.35
C LYS A 10 -6.87 -11.91 35.39
N GLU A 11 -6.44 -12.87 36.22
CA GLU A 11 -7.26 -13.87 36.94
C GLU A 11 -7.28 -15.35 36.48
N ALA A 12 -7.49 -16.18 37.51
CA ALA A 12 -7.92 -17.59 37.55
C ALA A 12 -6.89 -18.75 37.38
N LEU A 13 -5.69 -18.66 37.95
CA LEU A 13 -4.81 -19.83 38.17
C LEU A 13 -4.38 -20.06 39.63
N LEU A 14 -4.93 -19.29 40.58
CA LEU A 14 -4.74 -19.53 42.00
C LEU A 14 -6.13 -19.77 42.60
N GLY A 15 -6.38 -21.02 43.01
CA GLY A 15 -7.61 -21.43 43.66
C GLY A 15 -8.00 -20.50 44.80
N SER A 16 -9.31 -20.35 45.00
CA SER A 16 -9.92 -19.62 46.11
C SER A 16 -9.51 -20.25 47.45
N GLY A 17 -8.39 -19.80 48.02
CA GLY A 17 -8.07 -20.03 49.43
C GLY A 17 -8.82 -19.02 50.29
N GLY A 18 -9.68 -19.52 51.18
CA GLY A 18 -10.41 -18.76 52.19
C GLY A 18 -9.50 -18.11 53.25
N PRO A 19 -10.08 -17.37 54.22
CA PRO A 19 -9.32 -16.52 55.13
C PRO A 19 -8.35 -17.32 56.00
N ASP A 20 -7.16 -16.74 56.17
CA ASP A 20 -6.03 -17.19 56.99
C ASP A 20 -6.49 -17.67 58.38
N ASN A 21 -6.38 -18.98 58.59
CA ASN A 21 -6.23 -19.55 59.93
C ASN A 21 -4.76 -19.94 60.06
N GLY A 22 -4.05 -19.32 61.01
CA GLY A 22 -2.60 -19.38 61.20
C GLY A 22 -2.07 -20.78 61.50
N VAL A 23 -1.89 -21.58 60.46
CA VAL A 23 -1.10 -22.80 60.48
C VAL A 23 0.11 -22.56 59.58
N ASP A 24 1.32 -22.67 60.15
CA ASP A 24 2.60 -22.50 59.46
C ASP A 24 2.69 -23.40 58.22
N ASN A 25 2.25 -22.87 57.08
CA ASN A 25 2.20 -23.60 55.84
C ASN A 25 3.62 -23.65 55.27
N HIS A 26 4.34 -24.73 55.56
CA HIS A 26 5.71 -24.99 55.08
C HIS A 26 5.86 -24.94 53.55
N ASN A 27 4.75 -24.85 52.82
CA ASN A 27 4.68 -24.82 51.37
C ASN A 27 4.33 -23.43 50.79
N ASP A 28 4.40 -22.34 51.58
CA ASP A 28 4.16 -20.99 51.07
C ASP A 28 5.28 -20.58 50.07
N PRO A 29 4.97 -20.40 48.78
CA PRO A 29 5.96 -19.97 47.79
C PRO A 29 6.59 -18.61 48.14
N ALA A 30 5.96 -17.78 48.98
CA ALA A 30 6.57 -16.51 49.44
C ALA A 30 7.87 -16.71 50.26
N ARG A 31 8.10 -17.90 50.84
CA ARG A 31 9.35 -18.23 51.55
C ARG A 31 10.51 -18.57 50.60
N VAL A 32 10.21 -19.03 49.38
CA VAL A 32 11.21 -19.35 48.34
C VAL A 32 11.42 -18.17 47.39
N TRP A 33 10.35 -17.46 47.06
CA TRP A 33 10.34 -16.33 46.14
C TRP A 33 10.47 -15.00 46.87
N LEU A 34 11.59 -14.82 47.58
CA LEU A 34 11.91 -13.55 48.24
C LEU A 34 11.91 -12.40 47.22
N PRO A 35 11.37 -11.21 47.55
CA PRO A 35 11.28 -10.08 46.61
C PRO A 35 12.60 -9.71 45.94
N GLU A 36 13.72 -9.80 46.66
CA GLU A 36 15.07 -9.52 46.16
C GLU A 36 15.51 -10.56 45.13
N LEU A 37 15.17 -11.84 45.36
CA LEU A 37 15.45 -12.93 44.41
C LEU A 37 14.57 -12.80 43.17
N VAL A 38 13.29 -12.50 43.33
CA VAL A 38 12.36 -12.26 42.20
C VAL A 38 12.84 -11.11 41.34
N ALA A 39 13.23 -9.99 41.96
CA ALA A 39 13.80 -8.84 41.25
C ALA A 39 15.11 -9.20 40.54
N ARG A 40 15.95 -10.03 41.16
CA ARG A 40 17.20 -10.52 40.55
C ARG A 40 16.92 -11.40 39.34
N TYR A 41 16.02 -12.38 39.44
CA TYR A 41 15.64 -13.23 38.30
C TYR A 41 15.01 -12.44 37.15
N ALA A 42 14.16 -11.47 37.46
CA ALA A 42 13.52 -10.62 36.46
C ALA A 42 14.51 -9.82 35.59
N ARG A 43 15.73 -9.53 36.08
CA ARG A 43 16.81 -8.87 35.32
C ARG A 43 17.47 -9.77 34.28
N PHE A 44 17.43 -11.08 34.48
CA PHE A 44 18.02 -12.06 33.57
C PHE A 44 17.00 -12.70 32.62
N LEU A 45 15.71 -12.57 32.93
CA LEU A 45 14.65 -13.10 32.09
C LEU A 45 14.23 -12.09 30.99
N PRO A 46 13.91 -12.58 29.77
CA PRO A 46 13.28 -11.75 28.76
C PRO A 46 11.98 -11.10 29.29
N PRO A 47 11.62 -9.87 28.86
CA PRO A 47 10.46 -9.14 29.39
C PRO A 47 9.16 -9.94 29.38
N ASN A 48 8.91 -10.68 28.29
CA ASN A 48 7.73 -11.53 28.15
C ASN A 48 7.75 -12.74 29.10
N HIS A 49 8.91 -13.33 29.40
CA HIS A 49 9.02 -14.44 30.36
C HIS A 49 8.77 -13.93 31.79
N THR A 50 9.25 -12.73 32.09
CA THR A 50 8.94 -12.07 33.37
C THR A 50 7.44 -11.82 33.49
N ALA A 51 6.81 -11.24 32.46
CA ALA A 51 5.40 -10.88 32.49
C ALA A 51 4.44 -12.08 32.45
N ALA A 52 4.76 -13.10 31.66
CA ALA A 52 3.87 -14.23 31.37
C ALA A 52 4.19 -15.51 32.17
N SER A 53 5.31 -15.56 32.89
CA SER A 53 5.70 -16.71 33.71
C SER A 53 6.06 -16.30 35.13
N LEU A 54 7.16 -15.57 35.36
CA LEU A 54 7.66 -15.25 36.71
C LEU A 54 6.62 -14.49 37.56
N ARG A 55 5.96 -13.50 36.96
CA ARG A 55 4.93 -12.69 37.62
C ARG A 55 3.64 -13.48 37.93
N LEU A 56 3.43 -14.62 37.29
CA LEU A 56 2.25 -15.47 37.50
C LEU A 56 2.49 -16.60 38.52
N VAL A 57 3.71 -16.73 39.06
CA VAL A 57 4.06 -17.77 40.04
C VAL A 57 3.28 -17.62 41.36
N SER A 58 3.17 -16.41 41.91
CA SER A 58 2.41 -16.17 43.14
C SER A 58 1.94 -14.72 43.28
N ARG A 59 1.06 -14.45 44.26
CA ARG A 59 0.67 -13.06 44.61
C ARG A 59 1.87 -12.21 45.03
N ALA A 60 2.85 -12.82 45.72
CA ALA A 60 4.07 -12.14 46.15
C ALA A 60 4.96 -11.74 44.96
N THR A 61 5.19 -12.65 43.98
CA THR A 61 5.97 -12.29 42.78
C THR A 61 5.28 -11.23 41.93
N ARG A 62 3.94 -11.25 41.88
CA ARG A 62 3.15 -10.22 41.22
C ARG A 62 3.30 -8.85 41.89
N ALA A 63 3.29 -8.80 43.22
CA ALA A 63 3.47 -7.56 43.98
C ALA A 63 4.90 -7.01 43.86
N ALA A 64 5.90 -7.89 43.80
CA ALA A 64 7.31 -7.51 43.61
C ALA A 64 7.63 -6.94 42.22
N LEU A 65 6.76 -7.15 41.21
CA LEU A 65 6.98 -6.75 39.82
C LEU A 65 5.83 -5.85 39.29
N PRO A 66 5.66 -4.63 39.81
CA PRO A 66 4.57 -3.73 39.40
C PRO A 66 4.88 -2.95 38.11
N ALA A 67 6.15 -2.84 37.72
CA ALA A 67 6.59 -1.99 36.62
C ALA A 67 5.96 -2.40 35.27
N PRO A 68 5.58 -1.44 34.40
CA PRO A 68 4.97 -1.74 33.10
C PRO A 68 5.78 -2.70 32.21
N ALA A 69 7.10 -2.69 32.35
CA ALA A 69 8.00 -3.62 31.66
C ALA A 69 7.79 -5.09 32.05
N HIS A 70 7.18 -5.35 33.20
CA HIS A 70 6.87 -6.68 33.73
C HIS A 70 5.37 -7.02 33.67
N THR A 71 4.52 -6.11 33.18
CA THR A 71 3.07 -6.32 33.13
C THR A 71 2.49 -6.37 31.72
N ARG A 72 3.29 -6.05 30.70
CA ARG A 72 2.87 -6.05 29.29
C ARG A 72 3.64 -7.09 28.51
N VAL A 73 2.91 -7.93 27.77
CA VAL A 73 3.52 -8.90 26.83
C VAL A 73 3.60 -8.25 25.46
N ARG A 74 4.80 -8.19 24.88
CA ARG A 74 5.06 -7.62 23.55
C ARG A 74 5.16 -8.75 22.52
N LEU A 75 4.23 -8.79 21.57
CA LEU A 75 4.21 -9.85 20.55
C LEU A 75 5.38 -9.77 19.56
N SER A 76 6.07 -8.63 19.48
CA SER A 76 7.31 -8.47 18.71
C SER A 76 8.54 -9.09 19.37
N GLN A 77 8.38 -9.72 20.53
CA GLN A 77 9.43 -10.44 21.26
C GLN A 77 8.96 -11.88 21.53
N PRO A 78 9.87 -12.85 21.65
CA PRO A 78 9.51 -14.23 21.98
C PRO A 78 8.63 -14.33 23.23
N VAL A 79 7.47 -14.99 23.10
CA VAL A 79 6.54 -15.27 24.21
C VAL A 79 6.67 -16.74 24.59
N PRO A 80 6.66 -17.10 25.90
CA PRO A 80 6.65 -18.50 26.32
C PRO A 80 5.50 -19.29 25.68
N PRO A 81 5.76 -20.48 25.08
CA PRO A 81 4.74 -21.20 24.31
C PRO A 81 3.45 -21.54 25.06
N HIS A 82 3.57 -21.95 26.32
CA HIS A 82 2.41 -22.26 27.17
C HIS A 82 1.50 -21.03 27.36
N ALA A 83 2.09 -19.85 27.58
CA ALA A 83 1.33 -18.62 27.82
C ALA A 83 0.68 -18.10 26.54
N PHE A 84 1.38 -18.22 25.40
CA PHE A 84 0.84 -17.87 24.10
C PHE A 84 -0.37 -18.77 23.74
N ALA A 85 -0.20 -20.10 23.88
CA ALA A 85 -1.25 -21.07 23.63
C ALA A 85 -2.47 -20.89 24.55
N ALA A 86 -2.25 -20.58 25.83
CA ALA A 86 -3.34 -20.36 26.79
C ALA A 86 -4.23 -19.15 26.45
N HIS A 87 -3.72 -18.19 25.65
CA HIS A 87 -4.48 -17.03 25.22
C HIS A 87 -5.06 -17.22 23.80
N TRP A 88 -4.24 -17.60 22.84
CA TRP A 88 -4.61 -17.67 21.42
C TRP A 88 -5.15 -19.04 20.99
N GLY A 89 -4.77 -20.12 21.67
CA GLY A 89 -5.19 -21.48 21.36
C GLY A 89 -6.54 -21.89 21.94
N ALA A 90 -7.30 -20.94 22.50
CA ALA A 90 -8.64 -21.23 23.01
C ALA A 90 -9.57 -21.68 21.86
N PRO A 91 -10.43 -22.71 22.08
CA PRO A 91 -11.36 -23.17 21.06
C PRO A 91 -12.25 -22.04 20.51
N GLY A 92 -12.56 -22.09 19.22
CA GLY A 92 -13.45 -21.12 18.57
C GLY A 92 -12.85 -19.73 18.34
N GLY A 93 -11.53 -19.56 18.50
CA GLY A 93 -10.83 -18.32 18.12
C GLY A 93 -11.27 -17.09 18.93
N ALA A 94 -11.74 -17.28 20.16
CA ALA A 94 -12.33 -16.19 20.95
C ALA A 94 -11.46 -14.93 21.05
N ALA A 95 -10.13 -15.11 21.16
CA ALA A 95 -9.17 -14.02 21.26
C ALA A 95 -9.00 -13.23 19.94
N THR A 96 -9.28 -13.83 18.79
CA THR A 96 -9.12 -13.20 17.46
C THR A 96 -10.43 -12.64 16.90
N ARG A 97 -11.59 -12.94 17.51
CA ARG A 97 -12.92 -12.45 17.06
C ARG A 97 -13.05 -10.93 17.00
N GLY A 98 -12.40 -10.23 17.92
CA GLY A 98 -12.38 -8.76 17.95
C GLY A 98 -11.32 -8.12 17.06
N LEU A 99 -10.51 -8.93 16.37
CA LEU A 99 -9.47 -8.44 15.45
C LEU A 99 -10.02 -8.39 14.02
N THR A 100 -9.66 -7.33 13.30
CA THR A 100 -9.81 -7.29 11.84
C THR A 100 -8.91 -8.32 11.17
N LEU A 101 -9.13 -8.61 9.89
CA LEU A 101 -8.22 -9.46 9.11
C LEU A 101 -6.79 -8.91 9.13
N ALA A 102 -6.63 -7.59 9.01
CA ALA A 102 -5.33 -6.93 9.12
C ALA A 102 -4.69 -7.15 10.51
N GLY A 103 -5.49 -7.11 11.57
CA GLY A 103 -5.04 -7.44 12.93
C GLY A 103 -4.59 -8.90 13.08
N ARG A 104 -5.35 -9.85 12.51
CA ARG A 104 -5.00 -11.29 12.53
C ARG A 104 -3.73 -11.59 11.72
N ARG A 105 -3.60 -11.03 10.51
CA ARG A 105 -2.35 -11.12 9.72
C ARG A 105 -1.17 -10.49 10.46
N ARG A 106 -1.39 -9.36 11.15
CA ARG A 106 -0.35 -8.72 11.97
C ARG A 106 0.07 -9.60 13.16
N LEU A 107 -0.85 -10.30 13.80
CA LEU A 107 -0.53 -11.29 14.85
C LEU A 107 0.38 -12.39 14.30
N VAL A 108 0.03 -12.97 13.16
CA VAL A 108 0.85 -14.01 12.50
C VAL A 108 2.24 -13.45 12.14
N ALA A 109 2.30 -12.28 11.49
CA ALA A 109 3.55 -11.65 11.08
C ALA A 109 4.48 -11.31 12.25
N LEU A 110 3.95 -10.75 13.34
CA LEU A 110 4.73 -10.48 14.55
C LEU A 110 5.25 -11.76 15.17
N THR A 111 4.42 -12.80 15.24
CA THR A 111 4.79 -14.10 15.82
C THR A 111 5.86 -14.79 14.96
N ALA A 112 5.71 -14.76 13.64
CA ALA A 112 6.67 -15.33 12.70
C ALA A 112 8.05 -14.66 12.80
N ALA A 113 8.09 -13.34 12.99
CA ALA A 113 9.32 -12.58 13.20
C ALA A 113 10.06 -12.97 14.50
N THR A 114 9.41 -13.62 15.47
CA THR A 114 10.08 -14.10 16.70
C THR A 114 10.79 -15.44 16.54
N GLY A 115 10.49 -16.21 15.49
CA GLY A 115 11.07 -17.54 15.26
C GLY A 115 10.54 -18.67 16.16
N VAL A 116 9.60 -18.40 17.07
CA VAL A 116 9.04 -19.42 17.96
C VAL A 116 7.97 -20.25 17.24
N LEU A 117 8.38 -21.36 16.61
CA LEU A 117 7.51 -22.21 15.77
C LEU A 117 6.21 -22.70 16.45
N PRO A 118 6.20 -23.13 17.73
CA PRO A 118 4.96 -23.50 18.40
C PRO A 118 3.94 -22.35 18.46
N ASN A 119 4.41 -21.11 18.69
CA ASN A 119 3.53 -19.94 18.71
C ASN A 119 3.01 -19.64 17.32
N LEU A 120 3.85 -19.78 16.29
CA LEU A 120 3.45 -19.56 14.90
C LEU A 120 2.33 -20.52 14.49
N ALA A 121 2.42 -21.80 14.85
CA ALA A 121 1.37 -22.78 14.58
C ALA A 121 0.05 -22.39 15.26
N VAL A 122 0.10 -22.00 16.54
CA VAL A 122 -1.09 -21.50 17.26
C VAL A 122 -1.64 -20.23 16.61
N ALA A 123 -0.77 -19.30 16.19
CA ALA A 123 -1.19 -18.05 15.56
C ALA A 123 -1.87 -18.27 14.21
N LEU A 124 -1.35 -19.16 13.37
CA LEU A 124 -1.95 -19.53 12.08
C LEU A 124 -3.33 -20.15 12.28
N ALA A 125 -3.46 -21.10 13.22
CA ALA A 125 -4.74 -21.71 13.55
C ALA A 125 -5.75 -20.70 14.11
N ALA A 126 -5.32 -19.81 15.02
CA ALA A 126 -6.18 -18.80 15.62
C ALA A 126 -6.57 -17.68 14.65
N ALA A 127 -5.71 -17.37 13.67
CA ALA A 127 -5.98 -16.38 12.65
C ALA A 127 -7.05 -16.85 11.66
N ASP A 128 -7.19 -18.16 11.41
CA ASP A 128 -8.19 -18.75 10.52
C ASP A 128 -8.32 -17.96 9.21
N CYS A 129 -7.17 -17.77 8.56
CA CYS A 129 -7.04 -17.13 7.26
C CYS A 129 -5.85 -17.71 6.51
N ALA A 130 -5.84 -17.58 5.19
CA ALA A 130 -4.71 -17.98 4.36
C ALA A 130 -3.41 -17.30 4.83
N ALA A 131 -2.31 -18.05 4.88
CA ALA A 131 -1.00 -17.49 5.18
C ALA A 131 -0.61 -16.49 4.08
N ASP A 132 -0.22 -15.28 4.48
CA ASP A 132 0.02 -14.19 3.54
C ASP A 132 1.52 -13.93 3.33
N VAL A 133 1.83 -13.25 2.23
CA VAL A 133 3.21 -12.80 1.95
C VAL A 133 3.74 -11.88 3.05
N GLY A 134 2.86 -11.16 3.77
CA GLY A 134 3.22 -10.26 4.85
C GLY A 134 3.87 -10.99 6.03
N ALA A 135 3.33 -12.15 6.43
CA ALA A 135 3.93 -12.98 7.45
C ALA A 135 5.29 -13.56 7.01
N LEU A 136 5.41 -14.01 5.75
CA LEU A 136 6.65 -14.53 5.20
C LEU A 136 7.72 -13.44 5.12
N ALA A 137 7.35 -12.25 4.64
CA ALA A 137 8.24 -11.08 4.59
C ALA A 137 8.72 -10.67 5.99
N ALA A 138 7.85 -10.72 7.00
CA ALA A 138 8.24 -10.40 8.38
C ALA A 138 9.21 -11.44 8.97
N ALA A 139 8.98 -12.73 8.74
CA ALA A 139 9.89 -13.80 9.14
C ALA A 139 11.26 -13.67 8.44
N ALA A 140 11.24 -13.40 7.13
CA ALA A 140 12.43 -13.27 6.31
C ALA A 140 13.24 -12.02 6.70
N ALA A 141 12.58 -10.89 6.95
CA ALA A 141 13.21 -9.67 7.47
C ALA A 141 13.81 -9.85 8.88
N ALA A 142 13.25 -10.76 9.68
CA ALA A 142 13.79 -11.11 11.00
C ALA A 142 14.84 -12.23 10.97
N GLY A 143 15.19 -12.75 9.78
CA GLY A 143 16.17 -13.83 9.61
C GLY A 143 15.69 -15.21 10.11
N GLN A 144 14.38 -15.39 10.30
CA GLN A 144 13.81 -16.61 10.91
C GLN A 144 13.51 -17.67 9.85
N LEU A 145 14.55 -18.37 9.36
CA LEU A 145 14.41 -19.38 8.29
C LEU A 145 13.41 -20.50 8.63
N GLY A 146 13.40 -20.98 9.87
CA GLY A 146 12.44 -22.00 10.31
C GLY A 146 10.99 -21.54 10.18
N ALA A 147 10.71 -20.29 10.53
CA ALA A 147 9.39 -19.69 10.37
C ALA A 147 9.03 -19.46 8.89
N CYS A 148 10.01 -19.07 8.06
CA CYS A 148 9.81 -18.93 6.62
C CYS A 148 9.39 -20.26 5.98
N ARG A 149 10.08 -21.37 6.30
CA ARG A 149 9.75 -22.71 5.81
C ARG A 149 8.37 -23.16 6.28
N ALA A 150 8.03 -22.92 7.54
CA ALA A 150 6.70 -23.24 8.08
C ALA A 150 5.58 -22.48 7.35
N LEU A 151 5.81 -21.20 7.03
CA LEU A 151 4.85 -20.38 6.27
C LEU A 151 4.72 -20.83 4.82
N ARG A 152 5.83 -21.20 4.15
CA ARG A 152 5.79 -21.78 2.79
C ARG A 152 5.01 -23.10 2.77
N ALA A 153 5.24 -23.98 3.75
CA ALA A 153 4.49 -25.21 3.90
C ALA A 153 3.00 -24.97 4.18
N ALA A 154 2.65 -23.84 4.81
CA ALA A 154 1.27 -23.39 5.00
C ALA A 154 0.67 -22.68 3.76
N GLY A 155 1.39 -22.65 2.63
CA GLY A 155 0.92 -22.06 1.37
C GLY A 155 1.15 -20.55 1.23
N ALA A 156 2.00 -19.93 2.06
CA ALA A 156 2.30 -18.51 1.92
C ALA A 156 3.04 -18.22 0.60
N PRO A 157 2.54 -17.30 -0.24
CA PRO A 157 3.22 -16.95 -1.48
C PRO A 157 4.48 -16.12 -1.21
N CYS A 158 5.50 -16.25 -2.06
CA CYS A 158 6.73 -15.43 -1.99
C CYS A 158 6.50 -13.98 -2.42
N THR A 159 5.49 -13.76 -3.26
CA THR A 159 5.12 -12.47 -3.83
C THR A 159 3.61 -12.31 -3.84
N ALA A 160 3.13 -11.11 -3.53
CA ALA A 160 1.74 -10.76 -3.79
C ALA A 160 1.65 -9.35 -4.39
N ARG A 161 0.59 -9.12 -5.17
CA ARG A 161 0.25 -7.82 -5.75
C ARG A 161 -1.07 -7.34 -5.15
N GLU A 162 -1.00 -6.25 -4.37
CA GLU A 162 -2.18 -5.55 -3.86
C GLU A 162 -2.26 -4.19 -4.56
N GLY A 163 -3.11 -4.11 -5.59
CA GLY A 163 -3.24 -2.92 -6.45
C GLY A 163 -1.94 -2.59 -7.20
N ARG A 164 -1.33 -1.44 -6.89
CA ARG A 164 -0.02 -1.01 -7.44
C ARG A 164 1.18 -1.48 -6.62
N VAL A 165 0.96 -2.00 -5.40
CA VAL A 165 2.03 -2.39 -4.48
C VAL A 165 2.37 -3.86 -4.67
N LYS A 166 3.65 -4.15 -4.88
CA LYS A 166 4.19 -5.52 -4.93
C LYS A 166 4.94 -5.79 -3.63
N THR A 167 4.47 -6.76 -2.86
CA THR A 167 5.12 -7.20 -1.62
C THR A 167 5.93 -8.45 -1.91
N HIS A 168 7.24 -8.40 -1.72
CA HIS A 168 8.16 -9.51 -1.98
C HIS A 168 8.90 -9.88 -0.69
N ALA A 169 8.83 -11.15 -0.29
CA ALA A 169 9.59 -11.65 0.87
C ALA A 169 11.10 -11.43 0.69
N LEU A 170 11.62 -11.61 -0.52
CA LEU A 170 13.02 -11.37 -0.88
C LEU A 170 13.42 -9.90 -0.70
N THR A 171 12.55 -8.95 -1.08
CA THR A 171 12.82 -7.53 -0.88
C THR A 171 12.83 -7.17 0.60
N ALA A 172 11.94 -7.73 1.42
CA ALA A 172 11.93 -7.50 2.86
C ALA A 172 13.17 -8.08 3.55
N ALA A 173 13.59 -9.29 3.19
CA ALA A 173 14.83 -9.90 3.68
C ALA A 173 16.05 -9.04 3.31
N ALA A 174 16.11 -8.59 2.06
CA ALA A 174 17.19 -7.75 1.56
C ALA A 174 17.25 -6.39 2.27
N GLU A 175 16.10 -5.73 2.43
CA GLU A 175 15.98 -4.44 3.13
C GLU A 175 16.32 -4.53 4.62
N ALA A 176 16.19 -5.71 5.22
CA ALA A 176 16.61 -5.96 6.61
C ALA A 176 18.02 -6.57 6.73
N GLY A 177 18.73 -6.79 5.62
CA GLY A 177 20.12 -7.26 5.62
C GLY A 177 20.29 -8.75 5.86
N GLN A 178 19.22 -9.53 5.73
CA GLN A 178 19.20 -10.97 6.05
C GLN A 178 19.71 -11.80 4.87
N ARG A 179 21.03 -11.89 4.73
CA ARG A 179 21.68 -12.60 3.61
C ARG A 179 21.26 -14.05 3.49
N GLU A 180 21.24 -14.81 4.59
CA GLU A 180 20.86 -16.23 4.56
C GLU A 180 19.40 -16.43 4.12
N ALA A 181 18.50 -15.52 4.50
CA ALA A 181 17.11 -15.54 4.03
C ALA A 181 17.00 -15.21 2.54
N CYS A 182 17.82 -14.27 2.03
CA CYS A 182 17.90 -13.99 0.60
C CYS A 182 18.45 -15.19 -0.18
N GLU A 183 19.50 -15.84 0.31
CA GLU A 183 20.07 -17.06 -0.28
C GLU A 183 19.02 -18.17 -0.37
N TRP A 184 18.36 -18.48 0.75
CA TRP A 184 17.31 -19.50 0.77
C TRP A 184 16.14 -19.18 -0.16
N LEU A 185 15.67 -17.93 -0.22
CA LEU A 185 14.57 -17.55 -1.11
C LEU A 185 14.92 -17.66 -2.60
N LEU A 186 16.19 -17.36 -2.96
CA LEU A 186 16.69 -17.50 -4.33
C LEU A 186 16.94 -18.96 -4.72
N GLU A 187 17.30 -19.80 -3.75
CA GLU A 187 17.64 -21.22 -3.95
C GLU A 187 16.47 -22.18 -3.74
N GLU A 188 15.32 -21.72 -3.22
CA GLU A 188 14.12 -22.55 -3.06
C GLU A 188 13.67 -23.12 -4.42
N VAL A 189 14.05 -24.36 -4.70
CA VAL A 189 13.41 -25.19 -5.72
C VAL A 189 12.28 -25.92 -5.03
N VAL A 190 11.04 -25.50 -5.30
CA VAL A 190 9.86 -26.22 -4.80
C VAL A 190 9.79 -27.58 -5.51
N PRO A 191 9.61 -28.70 -4.79
CA PRO A 191 9.34 -29.99 -5.42
C PRO A 191 8.02 -29.89 -6.21
N GLY A 192 8.11 -29.81 -7.54
CA GLY A 192 6.98 -29.49 -8.42
C GLY A 192 7.32 -28.57 -9.59
N GLY A 193 8.52 -27.99 -9.64
CA GLY A 193 9.04 -27.33 -10.84
C GLY A 193 8.55 -25.89 -11.07
N GLY A 194 8.06 -25.20 -10.04
CA GLY A 194 7.76 -23.77 -10.08
C GLY A 194 8.85 -22.93 -9.42
N ALA A 195 9.01 -21.70 -9.91
CA ALA A 195 10.15 -20.84 -9.62
C ALA A 195 10.24 -20.48 -8.13
N GLY A 196 11.40 -20.77 -7.53
CA GLY A 196 11.89 -20.05 -6.35
C GLY A 196 11.79 -18.54 -6.55
N ALA A 197 11.95 -17.74 -5.49
CA ALA A 197 11.86 -16.29 -5.64
C ALA A 197 12.83 -15.84 -6.74
N VAL A 198 12.29 -15.49 -7.91
CA VAL A 198 13.13 -15.13 -9.05
C VAL A 198 13.91 -13.89 -8.64
N TRP A 199 15.19 -13.86 -8.98
CA TRP A 199 16.03 -12.68 -8.78
C TRP A 199 15.22 -11.42 -9.15
N ALA A 200 15.06 -10.52 -8.19
CA ALA A 200 14.21 -9.35 -8.32
C ALA A 200 15.04 -8.09 -8.15
N GLU A 201 14.98 -7.18 -9.13
CA GLU A 201 15.58 -5.85 -9.03
C GLU A 201 15.13 -5.11 -7.76
N ALA A 202 13.85 -5.29 -7.39
CA ALA A 202 13.28 -4.74 -6.16
C ALA A 202 14.04 -5.19 -4.90
N ALA A 203 14.64 -6.38 -4.88
CA ALA A 203 15.45 -6.85 -3.75
C ALA A 203 16.80 -6.14 -3.67
N VAL A 204 17.46 -5.90 -4.81
CA VAL A 204 18.69 -5.08 -4.86
C VAL A 204 18.41 -3.68 -4.32
N ARG A 205 17.31 -3.06 -4.78
CA ARG A 205 16.87 -1.75 -4.28
C ARG A 205 16.52 -1.81 -2.79
N GLY A 206 15.87 -2.88 -2.35
CA GLY A 206 15.60 -3.15 -0.93
C GLY A 206 16.87 -3.10 -0.08
N ALA A 207 17.89 -3.89 -0.45
CA ALA A 207 19.18 -3.92 0.25
C ALA A 207 19.83 -2.53 0.36
N ALA A 208 19.83 -1.75 -0.73
CA ALA A 208 20.39 -0.40 -0.70
C ALA A 208 19.56 0.55 0.19
N ARG A 209 18.22 0.49 0.12
CA ARG A 209 17.34 1.26 1.02
C ARG A 209 17.53 0.89 2.49
N GLY A 210 17.87 -0.37 2.77
CA GLY A 210 18.20 -0.86 4.11
C GLY A 210 19.59 -0.47 4.60
N GLY A 211 20.45 0.11 3.74
CA GLY A 211 21.82 0.46 4.13
C GLY A 211 22.83 -0.69 3.97
N HIS A 212 22.45 -1.79 3.33
CA HIS A 212 23.26 -3.02 3.25
C HIS A 212 24.11 -3.06 1.98
N GLU A 213 25.20 -2.28 1.94
CA GLU A 213 26.09 -2.15 0.76
C GLU A 213 26.64 -3.50 0.28
N ALA A 214 27.17 -4.33 1.18
CA ALA A 214 27.72 -5.64 0.83
C ALA A 214 26.65 -6.61 0.27
N LEU A 215 25.44 -6.59 0.84
CA LEU A 215 24.32 -7.40 0.34
C LEU A 215 23.83 -6.91 -1.01
N THR A 216 23.84 -5.59 -1.23
CA THR A 216 23.50 -4.97 -2.51
C THR A 216 24.45 -5.45 -3.60
N ALA A 217 25.77 -5.40 -3.35
CA ALA A 217 26.78 -5.90 -4.28
C ALA A 217 26.64 -7.41 -4.54
N TRP A 218 26.35 -8.19 -3.50
CA TRP A 218 26.12 -9.63 -3.63
C TRP A 218 24.89 -9.96 -4.50
N LEU A 219 23.76 -9.27 -4.28
CA LEU A 219 22.55 -9.46 -5.10
C LEU A 219 22.78 -9.05 -6.56
N LEU A 220 23.55 -7.99 -6.81
CA LEU A 220 23.96 -7.60 -8.18
C LEU A 220 24.79 -8.69 -8.85
N GLY A 221 25.71 -9.31 -8.11
CA GLY A 221 26.55 -10.41 -8.61
C GLY A 221 25.78 -11.70 -8.93
N ARG A 222 24.62 -11.92 -8.30
CA ARG A 222 23.72 -13.06 -8.56
C ARG A 222 22.72 -12.81 -9.70
N ARG A 223 22.84 -11.69 -10.43
CA ARG A 223 21.93 -11.35 -11.55
C ARG A 223 22.05 -12.38 -12.68
N PRO A 224 20.93 -12.99 -13.13
CA PRO A 224 20.95 -13.85 -14.31
C PRO A 224 21.37 -13.07 -15.58
N PRO A 225 22.10 -13.68 -16.52
CA PRO A 225 22.65 -12.98 -17.69
C PRO A 225 21.58 -12.42 -18.64
N HIS A 226 20.38 -13.01 -18.64
CA HIS A 226 19.25 -12.58 -19.47
C HIS A 226 18.42 -11.44 -18.85
N ARG A 227 18.69 -11.03 -17.60
CA ARG A 227 17.98 -9.94 -16.93
C ARG A 227 18.69 -8.61 -17.22
N ILE A 228 17.91 -7.60 -17.60
CA ILE A 228 18.37 -6.23 -17.78
C ILE A 228 18.97 -5.72 -16.45
N PRO A 229 20.09 -4.97 -16.48
CA PRO A 229 20.62 -4.31 -15.29
C PRO A 229 19.53 -3.46 -14.59
N PRO A 230 19.60 -3.30 -13.25
CA PRO A 230 18.73 -2.35 -12.56
C PRO A 230 18.83 -0.98 -13.19
N HIS A 231 17.71 -0.25 -13.23
CA HIS A 231 17.77 1.12 -13.73
C HIS A 231 18.59 1.97 -12.75
N SER A 232 19.72 2.51 -13.23
CA SER A 232 20.68 3.27 -12.41
C SER A 232 20.04 4.41 -11.60
N GLY A 233 19.01 5.08 -12.12
CA GLY A 233 18.27 6.11 -11.38
C GLY A 233 17.45 5.57 -10.21
N GLN A 234 16.74 4.45 -10.40
CA GLN A 234 16.01 3.79 -9.31
C GLN A 234 16.96 3.20 -8.27
N MET A 235 18.15 2.80 -8.70
CA MET A 235 19.22 2.31 -7.83
C MET A 235 19.84 3.45 -7.01
N LEU A 236 20.11 4.60 -7.63
CA LEU A 236 20.58 5.79 -6.92
C LEU A 236 19.55 6.31 -5.91
N LEU A 237 18.26 6.30 -6.26
CA LEU A 237 17.18 6.65 -5.35
C LEU A 237 17.18 5.76 -4.10
N ALA A 238 17.32 4.44 -4.30
CA ALA A 238 17.39 3.49 -3.21
C ALA A 238 18.65 3.69 -2.34
N ALA A 239 19.79 3.98 -2.96
CA ALA A 239 21.03 4.31 -2.25
C ALA A 239 20.90 5.60 -1.42
N ALA A 240 20.33 6.66 -1.99
CA ALA A 240 20.09 7.93 -1.30
C ALA A 240 19.24 7.74 -0.04
N ALA A 241 18.25 6.85 -0.10
CA ALA A 241 17.40 6.52 1.04
C ALA A 241 18.16 5.83 2.19
N GLY A 242 19.10 4.91 1.91
CA GLY A 242 19.63 3.99 2.93
C GLY A 242 21.15 3.89 3.08
N LEU A 243 21.91 3.98 1.98
CA LEU A 243 23.37 3.86 1.99
C LEU A 243 24.03 5.16 2.48
N GLY A 244 25.29 5.11 2.91
CA GLY A 244 26.05 6.30 3.30
C GLY A 244 26.38 7.22 2.12
N LEU A 245 26.69 8.48 2.41
CA LEU A 245 27.02 9.52 1.44
C LEU A 245 28.05 9.07 0.39
N GLU A 246 29.14 8.42 0.81
CA GLU A 246 30.20 7.96 -0.10
C GLU A 246 29.69 6.97 -1.16
N ALA A 247 28.82 6.03 -0.76
CA ALA A 247 28.23 5.07 -1.68
C ALA A 247 27.29 5.77 -2.69
N VAL A 248 26.52 6.76 -2.24
CA VAL A 248 25.66 7.59 -3.11
C VAL A 248 26.48 8.33 -4.16
N LEU A 249 27.58 8.98 -3.75
CA LEU A 249 28.46 9.72 -4.66
C LEU A 249 29.16 8.80 -5.67
N ARG A 250 29.61 7.63 -5.22
CA ARG A 250 30.22 6.62 -6.10
C ARG A 250 29.25 6.14 -7.18
N MET A 251 28.02 5.79 -6.77
CA MET A 251 26.99 5.32 -7.68
C MET A 251 26.56 6.39 -8.68
N GLU A 252 26.52 7.66 -8.27
CA GLU A 252 26.23 8.75 -9.20
C GLU A 252 27.38 9.01 -10.17
N ALA A 253 28.64 8.86 -9.73
CA ALA A 253 29.78 8.94 -10.64
C ALA A 253 29.74 7.82 -11.70
N GLU A 254 29.45 6.58 -11.28
CA GLU A 254 29.26 5.44 -12.19
C GLU A 254 28.11 5.66 -13.17
N TRP A 255 26.98 6.19 -12.68
CA TRP A 255 25.84 6.48 -13.54
C TRP A 255 26.08 7.64 -14.50
N ALA A 256 26.82 8.68 -14.09
CA ALA A 256 27.23 9.76 -14.98
C ALA A 256 28.11 9.26 -16.14
N LEU A 257 29.03 8.32 -15.87
CA LEU A 257 29.84 7.68 -16.91
C LEU A 257 29.00 6.84 -17.87
N GLU A 258 27.99 6.12 -17.36
CA GLU A 258 27.06 5.34 -18.18
C GLU A 258 26.21 6.25 -19.09
N ARG A 259 25.71 7.38 -18.58
CA ARG A 259 25.01 8.40 -19.39
C ARG A 259 25.90 8.93 -20.51
N GLY A 260 27.15 9.28 -20.20
CA GLY A 260 28.10 9.75 -21.21
C GLY A 260 28.34 8.74 -22.34
N ARG A 261 28.43 7.44 -22.00
CA ARG A 261 28.57 6.37 -23.00
C ARG A 261 27.32 6.22 -23.88
N ARG A 262 26.12 6.30 -23.29
CA ARG A 262 24.86 6.22 -24.05
C ARG A 262 24.66 7.41 -24.97
N GLY A 263 24.94 8.63 -24.48
CA GLY A 263 24.90 9.84 -25.30
C GLY A 263 25.84 9.74 -26.49
N ALA A 264 27.10 9.33 -26.28
CA ALA A 264 28.06 9.12 -27.37
C ALA A 264 27.61 8.03 -28.37
N GLN A 265 26.99 6.95 -27.88
CA GLN A 265 26.43 5.91 -28.75
C GLN A 265 25.25 6.42 -29.57
N ALA A 266 24.33 7.18 -28.96
CA ALA A 266 23.18 7.76 -29.65
C ALA A 266 23.61 8.80 -30.69
N GLU A 267 24.63 9.61 -30.40
CA GLU A 267 25.25 10.52 -31.36
C GLU A 267 25.84 9.73 -32.54
N ALA A 268 26.60 8.66 -32.27
CA ALA A 268 27.18 7.81 -33.32
C ALA A 268 26.10 7.10 -34.17
N GLU A 269 25.01 6.63 -33.56
CA GLU A 269 23.87 6.04 -34.26
C GLU A 269 23.14 7.07 -35.13
N ALA A 270 22.97 8.31 -34.63
CA ALA A 270 22.38 9.41 -35.38
C ALA A 270 23.27 9.86 -36.55
N GLU A 271 24.59 9.94 -36.35
CA GLU A 271 25.57 10.20 -37.41
C GLU A 271 25.58 9.08 -38.46
N ALA A 272 25.53 7.82 -38.05
CA ALA A 272 25.45 6.67 -38.95
C ALA A 272 24.14 6.66 -39.74
N ALA A 273 23.01 6.93 -39.09
CA ALA A 273 21.71 7.06 -39.73
C ALA A 273 21.69 8.23 -40.74
N TRP A 274 22.33 9.35 -40.38
CA TRP A 274 22.47 10.50 -41.26
C TRP A 274 23.37 10.19 -42.46
N ALA A 275 24.53 9.58 -42.25
CA ALA A 275 25.43 9.13 -43.32
C ALA A 275 24.76 8.13 -44.26
N ALA A 276 23.96 7.20 -43.73
CA ALA A 276 23.16 6.26 -44.53
C ALA A 276 22.09 6.98 -45.37
N ALA A 277 21.41 7.99 -44.81
CA ALA A 277 20.46 8.81 -45.56
C ALA A 277 21.14 9.59 -46.69
N LEU A 278 22.34 10.14 -46.46
CA LEU A 278 23.18 10.79 -47.47
C LEU A 278 23.63 9.84 -48.58
N ALA A 279 24.04 8.62 -48.24
CA ALA A 279 24.44 7.59 -49.19
C ALA A 279 23.26 7.16 -50.09
N ASN A 280 22.06 7.04 -49.52
CA ASN A 280 20.83 6.73 -50.26
C ASN A 280 20.35 7.91 -51.12
N ALA A 281 20.69 9.16 -50.76
CA ALA A 281 20.33 10.36 -51.50
C ALA A 281 21.29 10.71 -52.67
N GLY A 282 22.27 9.85 -52.97
CA GLY A 282 23.15 10.02 -54.14
C GLY A 282 24.26 11.06 -53.99
N GLY A 283 24.64 11.44 -52.77
CA GLY A 283 25.90 12.17 -52.51
C GLY A 283 25.93 13.66 -52.83
N VAL A 284 24.78 14.33 -52.99
CA VAL A 284 24.75 15.79 -53.20
C VAL A 284 24.60 16.51 -51.86
N ALA A 285 25.69 17.08 -51.35
CA ALA A 285 25.69 17.95 -50.18
C ALA A 285 25.04 19.31 -50.51
N PRO A 286 24.08 19.83 -49.73
CA PRO A 286 23.55 21.17 -49.92
C PRO A 286 24.58 22.24 -49.48
N PRO A 287 24.62 23.43 -50.12
CA PRO A 287 25.58 24.48 -49.78
C PRO A 287 25.31 25.07 -48.38
N PRO A 288 26.34 25.64 -47.71
CA PRO A 288 26.20 26.18 -46.36
C PRO A 288 25.26 27.40 -46.32
N PRO A 289 24.52 27.63 -45.22
CA PRO A 289 23.60 28.77 -45.11
C PRO A 289 24.38 30.07 -44.89
N GLU A 290 24.04 31.11 -45.68
CA GLU A 290 24.53 32.48 -45.50
C GLU A 290 24.07 33.09 -44.16
N PRO A 291 24.88 33.96 -43.52
CA PRO A 291 24.53 34.58 -42.25
C PRO A 291 23.35 35.55 -42.38
N PRO A 292 22.52 35.73 -41.33
CA PRO A 292 21.32 36.54 -41.44
C PRO A 292 21.65 38.03 -41.53
N ALA A 293 21.10 38.69 -42.56
CA ALA A 293 21.11 40.14 -42.69
C ALA A 293 20.25 40.77 -41.58
N ILE A 294 20.84 41.75 -40.89
CA ILE A 294 20.15 42.64 -39.95
C ILE A 294 19.30 43.63 -40.78
N PRO A 295 17.97 43.72 -40.59
CA PRO A 295 17.21 44.82 -41.18
C PRO A 295 17.17 46.01 -40.21
N PRO A 296 17.40 47.26 -40.66
CA PRO A 296 16.91 48.43 -39.97
C PRO A 296 15.55 48.86 -40.54
N ASP A 297 14.66 49.20 -39.62
CA ASP A 297 13.59 50.21 -39.66
C ASP A 297 12.72 50.40 -40.92
N LEU A 298 11.40 50.27 -40.72
CA LEU A 298 10.38 51.28 -41.10
C LEU A 298 9.01 50.93 -40.47
N PRO A 299 8.21 51.92 -40.00
CA PRO A 299 6.89 51.71 -39.41
C PRO A 299 5.77 52.09 -40.43
N PRO A 300 4.48 52.23 -40.06
CA PRO A 300 3.41 51.38 -40.60
C PRO A 300 2.44 52.13 -41.55
N ALA A 301 1.69 51.38 -42.36
CA ALA A 301 0.45 51.89 -42.93
C ALA A 301 -0.57 50.77 -43.16
N ALA A 302 -1.80 51.09 -42.79
CA ALA A 302 -2.98 50.24 -42.74
C ALA A 302 -3.56 49.89 -44.12
N ALA A 303 -4.33 48.80 -44.17
CA ALA A 303 -5.78 48.80 -44.38
C ALA A 303 -6.28 47.55 -45.12
N GLY A 304 -7.35 46.96 -44.57
CA GLY A 304 -8.52 46.57 -45.38
C GLY A 304 -8.60 45.14 -45.89
N GLU A 305 -9.47 44.35 -45.24
CA GLU A 305 -10.61 43.62 -45.85
C GLU A 305 -10.36 42.61 -47.00
N ALA A 306 -11.12 41.55 -47.22
CA ALA A 306 -12.12 40.76 -46.51
C ALA A 306 -12.45 39.57 -47.45
N ALA A 307 -12.84 38.44 -46.84
CA ALA A 307 -13.87 37.50 -47.30
C ALA A 307 -13.70 36.57 -48.53
N ALA A 308 -14.15 35.33 -48.26
CA ALA A 308 -15.00 34.46 -49.09
C ALA A 308 -14.34 33.42 -50.03
N ALA A 309 -14.49 32.15 -49.62
CA ALA A 309 -14.65 30.98 -50.49
C ALA A 309 -16.01 31.06 -51.24
N PRO A 310 -16.24 30.32 -52.36
CA PRO A 310 -16.77 28.96 -52.21
C PRO A 310 -16.48 27.94 -53.36
N GLN A 311 -16.55 26.65 -52.99
CA GLN A 311 -17.21 25.49 -53.66
C GLN A 311 -16.85 25.02 -55.09
N GLN A 312 -16.59 23.69 -55.19
CA GLN A 312 -16.67 22.80 -56.38
C GLN A 312 -18.14 22.61 -56.88
N PRO A 313 -18.55 21.69 -57.81
CA PRO A 313 -17.91 20.63 -58.64
C PRO A 313 -18.53 20.56 -60.09
N PRO A 314 -18.79 19.43 -60.83
CA PRO A 314 -18.31 18.03 -60.83
C PRO A 314 -18.00 17.36 -62.23
N ALA A 315 -17.50 16.11 -62.15
CA ALA A 315 -17.74 14.90 -62.99
C ALA A 315 -17.16 14.75 -64.42
N ALA A 316 -16.40 13.65 -64.66
CA ALA A 316 -16.90 12.42 -65.32
C ALA A 316 -15.76 11.46 -65.78
N GLN A 317 -15.92 10.15 -65.45
CA GLN A 317 -15.56 8.93 -66.23
C GLN A 317 -14.07 8.71 -66.60
N GLY A 318 -13.43 7.54 -66.49
CA GLY A 318 -13.82 6.17 -66.17
C GLY A 318 -12.77 5.22 -66.79
N ARG A 319 -12.42 4.16 -66.05
CA ARG A 319 -11.76 2.89 -66.47
C ARG A 319 -10.26 2.88 -66.83
N GLY A 320 -9.52 1.98 -66.16
CA GLY A 320 -8.39 1.24 -66.73
C GLY A 320 -7.16 1.10 -65.84
N ASP A 321 -7.14 0.08 -64.98
CA ASP A 321 -5.90 -0.61 -64.59
C ASP A 321 -5.46 -1.51 -65.78
N PRO A 322 -4.16 -1.75 -66.06
CA PRO A 322 -3.29 -2.38 -65.06
C PRO A 322 -1.79 -1.97 -65.04
N ALA A 323 -1.20 -2.25 -63.88
CA ALA A 323 0.18 -2.69 -63.65
C ALA A 323 1.35 -1.80 -64.12
N GLY A 324 2.11 -1.33 -63.13
CA GLY A 324 3.57 -1.38 -63.16
C GLY A 324 4.30 -0.08 -63.51
N SER A 325 4.50 0.78 -62.51
CA SER A 325 5.76 1.52 -62.29
C SER A 325 5.57 2.49 -61.12
N ALA A 326 6.03 2.10 -59.94
CA ALA A 326 6.20 3.04 -58.84
C ALA A 326 7.39 3.95 -59.16
N SER A 327 7.12 5.13 -59.72
CA SER A 327 8.08 6.24 -59.70
C SER A 327 8.37 6.59 -58.24
N PRO A 328 9.64 6.71 -57.83
CA PRO A 328 9.96 7.29 -56.54
C PRO A 328 9.54 8.78 -56.61
N GLY A 329 8.69 9.20 -55.67
CA GLY A 329 8.47 10.62 -55.45
C GLY A 329 9.79 11.33 -55.16
N PRO A 330 9.87 12.66 -55.40
CA PRO A 330 11.08 13.41 -55.12
C PRO A 330 11.49 13.21 -53.66
N PRO A 331 12.81 13.13 -53.36
CA PRO A 331 13.26 12.94 -51.99
C PRO A 331 12.69 14.07 -51.13
N GLY A 332 11.99 13.69 -50.06
CA GLY A 332 11.57 14.66 -49.05
C GLY A 332 12.80 15.41 -48.51
N PRO A 333 12.60 16.64 -47.99
CA PRO A 333 13.72 17.43 -47.48
C PRO A 333 14.52 16.64 -46.44
N LEU A 334 15.84 16.59 -46.64
CA LEU A 334 16.77 15.93 -45.72
C LEU A 334 16.65 16.59 -44.32
N PRO A 335 16.68 15.80 -43.23
CA PRO A 335 16.72 16.36 -41.89
C PRO A 335 17.97 17.23 -41.70
N PRO A 336 17.89 18.36 -40.97
CA PRO A 336 19.04 19.22 -40.75
C PRO A 336 20.16 18.48 -40.00
N PRO A 337 21.45 18.80 -40.24
CA PRO A 337 22.56 18.20 -39.50
C PRO A 337 22.43 18.50 -38.00
N PRO A 338 22.89 17.60 -37.12
CA PRO A 338 22.86 17.85 -35.68
C PRO A 338 23.70 19.09 -35.36
N ARG A 339 23.05 20.13 -34.81
CA ARG A 339 23.72 21.37 -34.38
C ARG A 339 24.28 21.16 -32.98
N HIS A 340 25.60 21.07 -32.84
CA HIS A 340 26.27 21.07 -31.54
C HIS A 340 26.32 22.48 -30.95
N VAL A 341 25.35 22.80 -30.09
CA VAL A 341 25.54 23.82 -29.05
C VAL A 341 25.63 23.06 -27.74
N GLN A 342 26.85 22.78 -27.28
CA GLN A 342 27.05 22.06 -26.03
C GLN A 342 26.61 22.95 -24.85
N PRO A 343 25.57 22.57 -24.08
CA PRO A 343 25.25 23.27 -22.85
C PRO A 343 26.38 23.06 -21.82
N PRO A 344 26.49 23.91 -20.78
CA PRO A 344 27.53 23.75 -19.76
C PRO A 344 27.49 22.34 -19.12
N LEU A 345 28.65 21.80 -18.74
CA LEU A 345 28.86 20.42 -18.24
C LEU A 345 27.87 19.99 -17.13
N SER A 346 27.40 20.92 -16.30
CA SER A 346 26.37 20.69 -15.28
C SER A 346 24.97 20.42 -15.85
N ARG A 347 24.61 21.08 -16.97
CA ARG A 347 23.37 20.81 -17.72
C ARG A 347 23.50 19.53 -18.55
N GLN A 348 24.66 19.24 -19.14
CA GLN A 348 24.88 18.00 -19.90
C GLN A 348 24.67 16.74 -19.06
N ARG A 349 25.00 16.78 -17.76
CA ARG A 349 24.72 15.66 -16.85
C ARG A 349 23.20 15.41 -16.70
N LEU A 350 22.36 16.44 -16.69
CA LEU A 350 20.92 16.32 -16.41
C LEU A 350 20.04 16.07 -17.65
N VAL A 351 20.56 16.19 -18.88
CA VAL A 351 19.74 16.20 -20.11
C VAL A 351 19.01 14.88 -20.41
N GLU A 352 19.40 13.76 -19.78
CA GLU A 352 18.70 12.45 -19.89
C GLU A 352 18.00 12.00 -18.61
N LEU A 353 18.06 12.81 -17.55
CA LEU A 353 17.23 12.60 -16.38
C LEU A 353 15.87 13.18 -16.69
N ASP A 354 14.81 12.38 -16.62
CA ASP A 354 13.50 12.99 -16.41
C ASP A 354 13.61 13.80 -15.10
N GLU A 355 13.12 15.04 -15.13
CA GLU A 355 13.24 15.99 -14.01
C GLU A 355 12.66 15.41 -12.70
N HIS A 356 11.63 14.56 -12.80
CA HIS A 356 11.00 13.90 -11.67
C HIS A 356 11.94 12.86 -11.02
N ALA A 357 12.71 12.10 -11.80
CA ALA A 357 13.64 11.10 -11.28
C ALA A 357 14.72 11.74 -10.39
N ALA A 358 15.22 12.93 -10.77
CA ALA A 358 16.19 13.69 -9.99
C ALA A 358 15.58 14.23 -8.69
N GLU A 359 14.35 14.74 -8.73
CA GLU A 359 13.63 15.18 -7.53
C GLU A 359 13.39 14.02 -6.54
N TYR A 360 13.02 12.83 -7.02
CA TYR A 360 12.78 11.67 -6.17
C TYR A 360 14.05 11.20 -5.43
N VAL A 361 15.24 11.34 -6.03
CA VAL A 361 16.52 11.02 -5.36
C VAL A 361 16.77 11.98 -4.20
N LEU A 362 16.53 13.27 -4.40
CA LEU A 362 16.73 14.28 -3.37
C LEU A 362 15.70 14.14 -2.23
N GLN A 363 14.45 13.82 -2.56
CA GLN A 363 13.41 13.44 -1.60
C GLN A 363 13.81 12.19 -0.79
N ALA A 364 14.39 11.18 -1.43
CA ALA A 364 14.87 9.98 -0.74
C ALA A 364 16.02 10.30 0.23
N ALA A 365 16.96 11.16 -0.16
CA ALA A 365 18.04 11.64 0.71
C ALA A 365 17.50 12.40 1.93
N ALA A 366 16.57 13.35 1.72
CA ALA A 366 15.97 14.14 2.79
C ALA A 366 15.15 13.30 3.80
N GLY A 367 14.48 12.26 3.31
CA GLY A 367 13.78 11.26 4.13
C GLY A 367 14.68 10.19 4.75
N SER A 368 15.98 10.21 4.49
CA SER A 368 16.88 9.15 4.93
C SER A 368 16.98 9.09 6.46
N PRO A 369 16.88 7.90 7.07
CA PRO A 369 17.02 7.74 8.51
C PRO A 369 18.47 7.84 8.99
N THR A 370 19.45 7.87 8.08
CA THR A 370 20.86 7.94 8.44
C THR A 370 21.24 9.35 8.92
N PRO A 371 22.22 9.50 9.84
CA PRO A 371 22.61 10.81 10.36
C PRO A 371 23.18 11.77 9.31
N ASP A 372 23.75 11.23 8.22
CA ASP A 372 24.38 11.97 7.12
C ASP A 372 23.39 12.48 6.07
N TRP A 373 22.07 12.35 6.29
CA TRP A 373 21.03 12.77 5.34
C TRP A 373 21.20 14.20 4.83
N ALA A 374 21.58 15.14 5.70
CA ALA A 374 21.80 16.55 5.32
C ALA A 374 23.02 16.69 4.40
N GLY A 375 24.07 15.90 4.65
CA GLY A 375 25.25 15.83 3.79
C GLY A 375 24.92 15.28 2.39
N LYS A 376 24.03 14.28 2.31
CA LYS A 376 23.52 13.74 1.04
C LYS A 376 22.80 14.81 0.21
N VAL A 377 21.87 15.54 0.84
CA VAL A 377 21.13 16.61 0.17
C VAL A 377 22.10 17.69 -0.36
N ALA A 378 23.00 18.18 0.49
CA ALA A 378 23.96 19.21 0.10
C ALA A 378 24.94 18.75 -1.00
N ALA A 379 25.35 17.48 -0.99
CA ALA A 379 26.24 16.94 -2.02
C ALA A 379 25.53 16.76 -3.36
N LEU A 380 24.29 16.24 -3.36
CA LEU A 380 23.48 16.09 -4.56
C LEU A 380 23.14 17.46 -5.19
N GLN A 381 22.83 18.47 -4.38
CA GLN A 381 22.63 19.84 -4.87
C GLN A 381 23.88 20.41 -5.57
N ARG A 382 25.08 20.18 -5.01
CA ARG A 382 26.34 20.58 -5.67
C ARG A 382 26.57 19.87 -7.00
N LEU A 383 25.98 18.68 -7.19
CA LEU A 383 26.02 17.93 -8.45
C LEU A 383 24.98 18.41 -9.47
N GLY A 384 24.14 19.39 -9.12
CA GLY A 384 23.15 20.00 -10.01
C GLY A 384 21.73 19.45 -9.87
N TYR A 385 21.46 18.58 -8.87
CA TYR A 385 20.10 18.09 -8.64
C TYR A 385 19.16 19.26 -8.29
N PRO A 386 17.98 19.36 -8.95
CA PRO A 386 17.12 20.52 -8.83
C PRO A 386 16.57 20.66 -7.41
N ALA A 387 16.55 21.89 -6.90
CA ALA A 387 15.82 22.20 -5.68
C ALA A 387 14.33 22.25 -6.01
N GLY A 388 13.55 21.38 -5.38
CA GLY A 388 12.10 21.30 -5.58
C GLY A 388 11.33 21.08 -4.29
N PRO A 389 10.01 21.30 -4.29
CA PRO A 389 9.16 21.11 -3.12
C PRO A 389 9.03 19.65 -2.68
N ALA A 390 9.13 18.71 -3.62
CA ALA A 390 9.04 17.27 -3.39
C ALA A 390 10.06 16.74 -2.37
N VAL A 391 11.18 17.44 -2.17
CA VAL A 391 12.24 17.08 -1.21
C VAL A 391 11.73 17.03 0.23
N THR A 392 10.79 17.93 0.56
CA THR A 392 10.30 18.10 1.93
C THR A 392 9.28 17.01 2.33
N TYR A 393 8.63 16.35 1.37
CA TYR A 393 7.60 15.34 1.60
C TYR A 393 8.04 14.22 2.54
N ARG A 394 9.14 13.51 2.21
CA ARG A 394 9.60 12.37 3.05
C ARG A 394 10.26 12.84 4.34
N ALA A 395 10.78 14.06 4.38
CA ALA A 395 11.28 14.65 5.61
C ALA A 395 10.14 14.92 6.61
N ALA A 396 8.95 15.31 6.12
CA ALA A 396 7.78 15.58 6.94
C ALA A 396 7.18 14.33 7.62
N GLU A 397 7.43 13.12 7.08
CA GLU A 397 7.02 11.86 7.70
C GLU A 397 7.96 11.41 8.84
N ARG A 398 9.11 12.08 9.01
CA ARG A 398 10.11 11.67 10.00
C ARG A 398 9.72 12.12 11.41
N PRO A 399 10.13 11.37 12.46
CA PRO A 399 9.89 11.79 13.83
C PRO A 399 10.52 13.15 14.19
N ASP A 400 11.66 13.47 13.55
CA ASP A 400 12.41 14.73 13.68
C ASP A 400 12.04 15.76 12.59
N ALA A 401 10.86 15.63 11.98
CA ALA A 401 10.39 16.47 10.88
C ALA A 401 10.56 18.00 11.10
N PRO A 402 10.25 18.59 12.27
CA PRO A 402 10.38 20.04 12.46
C PRO A 402 11.80 20.54 12.21
N ALA A 403 12.81 19.85 12.77
CA ALA A 403 14.21 20.20 12.60
C ALA A 403 14.68 19.97 11.14
N ARG A 404 14.25 18.87 10.51
CA ARG A 404 14.58 18.59 9.10
C ARG A 404 14.00 19.63 8.15
N LEU A 405 12.74 19.98 8.34
CA LEU A 405 12.05 20.97 7.51
C LEU A 405 12.65 22.36 7.66
N ALA A 406 13.08 22.75 8.86
CA ALA A 406 13.78 24.02 9.09
C ALA A 406 15.12 24.09 8.33
N LEU A 407 15.91 23.00 8.34
CA LEU A 407 17.17 22.92 7.60
C LEU A 407 16.94 22.95 6.08
N LEU A 408 15.94 22.23 5.59
CA LEU A 408 15.57 22.23 4.17
C LEU A 408 15.07 23.61 3.72
N ALA A 409 14.29 24.30 4.55
CA ALA A 409 13.83 25.66 4.28
C ALA A 409 15.01 26.64 4.21
N ALA A 410 15.99 26.54 5.12
CA ALA A 410 17.21 27.34 5.06
C ALA A 410 18.04 27.07 3.80
N ALA A 411 17.96 25.86 3.25
CA ALA A 411 18.58 25.47 1.98
C ALA A 411 17.72 25.82 0.74
N GLY A 412 16.61 26.55 0.90
CA GLY A 412 15.77 27.03 -0.20
C GLY A 412 14.69 26.07 -0.68
N HIS A 413 14.47 24.94 0.02
CA HIS A 413 13.38 24.01 -0.30
C HIS A 413 12.07 24.49 0.32
N ALA A 414 11.14 24.93 -0.52
CA ALA A 414 9.81 25.35 -0.09
C ALA A 414 8.88 24.12 0.03
N PRO A 415 8.09 23.99 1.10
CA PRO A 415 7.15 22.89 1.22
C PRO A 415 5.92 23.07 0.32
N ASP A 416 5.26 21.96 0.01
CA ASP A 416 4.02 21.90 -0.76
C ASP A 416 2.89 21.20 0.01
N GLU A 417 1.76 21.05 -0.66
CA GLU A 417 0.59 20.37 -0.12
C GLU A 417 0.85 18.89 0.19
N GLY A 418 1.67 18.19 -0.62
CA GLY A 418 2.09 16.83 -0.35
C GLY A 418 2.83 16.72 1.00
N THR A 419 3.65 17.72 1.29
CA THR A 419 4.39 17.85 2.55
C THR A 419 3.47 18.09 3.73
N ALA A 420 2.41 18.90 3.55
CA ALA A 420 1.37 19.09 4.55
C ALA A 420 0.63 17.77 4.85
N ALA A 421 0.25 17.03 3.80
CA ALA A 421 -0.41 15.73 3.94
C ALA A 421 0.48 14.69 4.65
N ALA A 422 1.78 14.70 4.37
CA ALA A 422 2.77 13.84 5.03
C ALA A 422 2.89 14.15 6.54
N ALA A 423 3.03 15.43 6.91
CA ALA A 423 3.06 15.86 8.32
C ALA A 423 1.76 15.52 9.06
N ALA A 424 0.61 15.73 8.41
CA ALA A 424 -0.71 15.41 8.95
C ALA A 424 -0.90 13.90 9.19
N ARG A 425 -0.43 13.07 8.25
CA ARG A 425 -0.44 11.60 8.38
C ARG A 425 0.45 11.11 9.52
N ALA A 426 1.59 11.77 9.72
CA ALA A 426 2.49 11.49 10.84
C ALA A 426 1.92 11.95 12.20
N GLY A 427 0.84 12.72 12.21
CA GLY A 427 0.26 13.30 13.43
C GLY A 427 1.15 14.39 14.02
N ASN A 428 2.06 14.97 13.23
CA ASN A 428 3.01 15.97 13.71
C ASN A 428 2.44 17.39 13.49
N ALA A 429 1.70 17.89 14.49
CA ALA A 429 1.08 19.21 14.44
C ALA A 429 2.10 20.35 14.27
N GLU A 430 3.28 20.24 14.88
CA GLU A 430 4.33 21.25 14.76
C GLU A 430 4.89 21.32 13.33
N ALA A 431 5.23 20.16 12.76
CA ALA A 431 5.68 20.06 11.37
C ALA A 431 4.61 20.58 10.40
N LEU A 432 3.33 20.21 10.62
CA LEU A 432 2.22 20.72 9.83
C LEU A 432 2.12 22.24 9.93
N ARG A 433 2.29 22.81 11.14
CA ARG A 433 2.20 24.25 11.34
C ARG A 433 3.30 24.99 10.60
N LEU A 434 4.54 24.51 10.69
CA LEU A 434 5.69 25.06 9.95
C LEU A 434 5.45 25.02 8.44
N VAL A 435 4.93 23.91 7.91
CA VAL A 435 4.63 23.75 6.48
C VAL A 435 3.55 24.73 6.04
N LEU A 436 2.44 24.82 6.77
CA LEU A 436 1.34 25.72 6.45
C LEU A 436 1.75 27.20 6.57
N ASP A 437 2.55 27.58 7.57
CA ASP A 437 3.10 28.94 7.70
C ASP A 437 4.00 29.29 6.50
N ALA A 438 4.86 28.36 6.08
CA ALA A 438 5.72 28.56 4.92
C ALA A 438 4.93 28.68 3.60
N MET A 439 3.82 27.95 3.46
CA MET A 439 2.94 28.06 2.29
C MET A 439 2.10 29.35 2.29
N GLN A 440 1.75 29.89 3.47
CA GLN A 440 1.06 31.17 3.61
C GLN A 440 1.91 32.37 3.11
N GLY A 441 3.21 32.19 2.90
CA GLY A 441 4.12 33.16 2.27
C GLY A 441 4.17 33.13 0.73
N LYS A 442 3.43 32.23 0.05
CA LYS A 442 3.39 32.10 -1.42
C LYS A 442 1.97 31.87 -1.97
N GLY A 443 0.98 32.60 -1.48
CA GLY A 443 -0.33 32.70 -2.13
C GLY A 443 -0.32 33.71 -3.31
N PRO A 444 -1.33 33.71 -4.21
CA PRO A 444 -1.47 34.67 -5.33
C PRO A 444 -1.80 36.11 -4.89
N ALA A 445 -1.22 36.57 -3.78
CA ALA A 445 -1.37 37.92 -3.23
C ALA A 445 -0.08 38.77 -3.33
N ALA A 446 0.92 38.32 -4.10
CA ALA A 446 2.14 39.08 -4.38
C ALA A 446 2.12 39.86 -5.72
N VAL A 447 1.04 39.81 -6.50
CA VAL A 447 0.92 40.56 -7.77
C VAL A 447 -0.01 41.79 -7.71
N HIS A 448 -0.79 41.98 -6.65
CA HIS A 448 -1.55 43.23 -6.46
C HIS A 448 -1.26 43.91 -5.13
N ARG A 449 -0.02 44.38 -5.00
CA ARG A 449 0.23 45.68 -4.37
C ARG A 449 0.91 46.63 -5.38
N ALA A 450 0.42 46.62 -6.61
CA ALA A 450 0.48 47.79 -7.48
C ALA A 450 -0.80 48.59 -7.20
N ALA A 451 -0.65 49.84 -6.77
CA ALA A 451 -1.75 50.76 -6.51
C ALA A 451 -2.73 50.79 -7.70
N PRO A 452 -4.05 50.92 -7.48
CA PRO A 452 -4.96 51.19 -8.58
C PRO A 452 -4.69 52.61 -9.08
N GLY A 453 -4.09 52.71 -10.27
CA GLY A 453 -4.29 53.88 -11.11
C GLY A 453 -5.78 53.99 -11.49
N PRO A 454 -6.29 55.18 -11.83
CA PRO A 454 -7.71 55.39 -12.07
C PRO A 454 -8.09 54.74 -13.41
N GLY A 455 -8.93 53.71 -13.38
CA GLY A 455 -9.46 53.01 -14.55
C GLY A 455 -10.79 52.33 -14.23
N ASP A 456 -11.68 52.29 -15.23
CA ASP A 456 -13.15 52.25 -15.15
C ASP A 456 -13.85 51.10 -14.36
N PRO A 457 -15.10 51.31 -13.88
CA PRO A 457 -15.72 50.48 -12.84
C PRO A 457 -16.40 49.16 -13.27
N LEU A 458 -16.30 48.71 -14.53
CA LEU A 458 -17.22 47.68 -15.04
C LEU A 458 -16.67 46.25 -15.17
N ASP A 459 -15.36 45.99 -15.04
CA ASP A 459 -14.79 44.63 -15.19
C ASP A 459 -14.36 43.93 -13.89
N SER A 460 -14.57 44.57 -12.73
CA SER A 460 -14.13 44.05 -11.42
C SER A 460 -14.84 42.75 -10.98
N ARG A 461 -16.03 42.48 -11.52
CA ARG A 461 -16.87 41.35 -11.07
C ARG A 461 -16.57 40.04 -11.80
N ALA A 462 -16.16 40.12 -13.07
CA ALA A 462 -15.73 38.96 -13.85
C ALA A 462 -14.31 38.51 -13.45
N ALA A 463 -13.40 39.47 -13.17
CA ALA A 463 -12.08 39.18 -12.62
C ALA A 463 -12.14 38.59 -11.20
N ALA A 464 -13.05 39.08 -10.34
CA ALA A 464 -13.30 38.49 -9.02
C ALA A 464 -13.92 37.09 -9.09
N ALA A 465 -14.78 36.81 -10.07
CA ALA A 465 -15.36 35.48 -10.28
C ALA A 465 -14.34 34.48 -10.85
N ALA A 466 -13.44 34.90 -11.73
CA ALA A 466 -12.35 34.07 -12.25
C ALA A 466 -11.28 33.79 -11.17
N ALA A 467 -10.97 34.76 -10.31
CA ALA A 467 -10.09 34.57 -9.14
C ALA A 467 -10.74 33.67 -8.07
N ALA A 468 -12.05 33.75 -7.87
CA ALA A 468 -12.80 32.84 -7.00
C ALA A 468 -12.89 31.42 -7.58
N ALA A 469 -12.98 31.27 -8.91
CA ALA A 469 -12.98 29.97 -9.59
C ALA A 469 -11.58 29.31 -9.60
N ALA A 470 -10.51 30.09 -9.80
CA ALA A 470 -9.12 29.62 -9.68
C ALA A 470 -8.74 29.30 -8.22
N GLY A 471 -9.25 30.08 -7.27
CA GLY A 471 -9.18 29.77 -5.84
C GLY A 471 -9.95 28.49 -5.49
N ALA A 472 -11.10 28.24 -6.12
CA ALA A 472 -11.88 27.01 -5.92
C ALA A 472 -11.28 25.76 -6.60
N GLU A 473 -10.39 25.91 -7.59
CA GLU A 473 -9.62 24.80 -8.17
C GLU A 473 -8.39 24.42 -7.35
N ALA A 474 -7.70 25.39 -6.76
CA ALA A 474 -6.65 25.14 -5.78
C ALA A 474 -7.20 24.57 -4.45
N PHE A 475 -8.48 24.84 -4.12
CA PHE A 475 -9.16 24.33 -2.91
C PHE A 475 -9.72 22.89 -3.07
N ARG A 476 -9.61 22.28 -4.26
CA ARG A 476 -10.03 20.88 -4.50
C ARG A 476 -8.99 19.85 -4.09
N SER A 477 -7.73 20.24 -3.85
CA SER A 477 -6.66 19.32 -3.43
C SER A 477 -6.56 19.12 -1.90
N ASP A 478 -7.19 19.99 -1.10
CA ASP A 478 -7.19 19.98 0.37
C ASP A 478 -7.73 18.69 1.03
N GLY A 479 -8.47 17.87 0.27
CA GLY A 479 -9.04 16.61 0.74
C GLY A 479 -7.99 15.58 1.16
N ALA A 480 -6.79 15.60 0.55
CA ALA A 480 -5.73 14.65 0.88
C ALA A 480 -5.12 14.92 2.27
N THR A 481 -4.86 16.19 2.60
CA THR A 481 -4.30 16.61 3.89
C THR A 481 -5.29 16.39 5.03
N VAL A 482 -6.57 16.75 4.83
CA VAL A 482 -7.63 16.49 5.81
C VAL A 482 -7.85 14.99 6.02
N GLY A 483 -7.86 14.20 4.94
CA GLY A 483 -7.97 12.75 5.03
C GLY A 483 -6.79 12.11 5.78
N ALA A 484 -5.56 12.60 5.56
CA ALA A 484 -4.37 12.17 6.27
C ALA A 484 -4.42 12.50 7.77
N ALA A 485 -4.86 13.71 8.13
CA ALA A 485 -5.09 14.10 9.53
C ALA A 485 -6.15 13.23 10.21
N ALA A 486 -7.22 12.90 9.49
CA ALA A 486 -8.28 12.04 10.02
C ALA A 486 -7.77 10.61 10.27
N ALA A 487 -6.91 10.09 9.40
CA ALA A 487 -6.30 8.78 9.59
C ALA A 487 -5.37 8.74 10.82
N SER A 488 -4.66 9.83 11.11
CA SER A 488 -3.78 9.91 12.29
C SER A 488 -4.57 10.04 13.61
N GLY A 489 -5.79 10.57 13.56
CA GLY A 489 -6.67 10.70 14.72
C GLY A 489 -6.26 11.81 15.70
N SER A 490 -5.27 12.64 15.33
CA SER A 490 -4.83 13.76 16.17
C SER A 490 -5.84 14.90 16.10
N VAL A 491 -6.40 15.24 17.27
CA VAL A 491 -7.30 16.39 17.43
C VAL A 491 -6.57 17.69 17.16
N GLU A 492 -5.30 17.78 17.57
CA GLU A 492 -4.44 18.95 17.39
C GLU A 492 -4.26 19.25 15.91
N VAL A 493 -3.88 18.25 15.10
CA VAL A 493 -3.71 18.38 13.65
C VAL A 493 -5.04 18.78 12.97
N LEU A 494 -6.15 18.12 13.32
CA LEU A 494 -7.46 18.46 12.75
C LEU A 494 -7.94 19.87 13.15
N SER A 495 -7.67 20.28 14.39
CA SER A 495 -8.02 21.61 14.88
C SER A 495 -7.23 22.72 14.20
N GLU A 496 -5.94 22.48 13.94
CA GLU A 496 -5.07 23.40 13.22
C GLU A 496 -5.52 23.59 11.77
N LEU A 497 -5.83 22.48 11.08
CA LEU A 497 -6.39 22.53 9.73
C LEU A 497 -7.71 23.32 9.70
N ARG A 498 -8.62 23.05 10.64
CA ARG A 498 -9.89 23.78 10.73
C ARG A 498 -9.69 25.27 11.00
N ALA A 499 -8.76 25.64 11.89
CA ALA A 499 -8.45 27.03 12.21
C ALA A 499 -7.92 27.80 10.99
N ARG A 500 -7.22 27.11 10.10
CA ARG A 500 -6.72 27.64 8.82
C ARG A 500 -7.71 27.54 7.66
N GLY A 501 -8.96 27.16 7.92
CA GLY A 501 -10.04 27.17 6.93
C GLY A 501 -10.15 25.91 6.07
N PHE A 502 -9.36 24.86 6.33
CA PHE A 502 -9.49 23.60 5.60
C PHE A 502 -10.88 22.96 5.86
N PRO A 503 -11.45 22.24 4.87
CA PRO A 503 -12.80 21.69 4.93
C PRO A 503 -12.89 20.44 5.83
N VAL A 504 -12.76 20.62 7.15
CA VAL A 504 -12.94 19.57 8.15
C VAL A 504 -14.45 19.37 8.39
N GLY A 505 -15.09 18.60 7.50
CA GLY A 505 -16.53 18.36 7.49
C GLY A 505 -16.94 16.93 7.89
N PRO A 506 -18.22 16.56 7.66
CA PRO A 506 -18.76 15.24 8.00
C PRO A 506 -17.99 14.04 7.43
N ALA A 507 -17.35 14.20 6.27
CA ALA A 507 -16.58 13.13 5.62
C ALA A 507 -15.42 12.60 6.49
N VAL A 508 -14.91 13.42 7.42
CA VAL A 508 -13.86 13.06 8.38
C VAL A 508 -14.33 12.00 9.38
N LEU A 509 -15.65 11.83 9.55
CA LEU A 509 -16.22 10.83 10.45
C LEU A 509 -15.81 9.40 10.08
N HIS A 510 -15.76 9.06 8.78
CA HIS A 510 -15.44 7.69 8.32
C HIS A 510 -14.04 7.20 8.75
N PRO A 511 -12.94 7.88 8.40
CA PRO A 511 -11.60 7.46 8.82
C PRO A 511 -11.41 7.49 10.34
N LEU A 512 -12.04 8.44 11.06
CA LEU A 512 -11.99 8.46 12.52
C LEU A 512 -12.73 7.29 13.15
N ALA A 513 -13.90 6.93 12.62
CA ALA A 513 -14.68 5.78 13.06
C ALA A 513 -13.95 4.47 12.77
N ALA A 514 -13.40 4.31 11.57
CA ALA A 514 -12.56 3.16 11.21
C ALA A 514 -11.30 3.05 12.09
N GLY A 515 -10.66 4.17 12.43
CA GLY A 515 -9.53 4.20 13.35
C GLY A 515 -9.90 4.01 14.83
N GLY A 516 -11.18 4.09 15.18
CA GLY A 516 -11.64 4.06 16.57
C GLY A 516 -11.24 5.29 17.40
N HIS A 517 -10.99 6.42 16.74
CA HIS A 517 -10.47 7.65 17.36
C HIS A 517 -11.56 8.43 18.10
N LEU A 518 -12.07 7.88 19.21
CA LEU A 518 -13.18 8.46 19.99
C LEU A 518 -12.99 9.94 20.39
N PRO A 519 -11.81 10.38 20.86
CA PRO A 519 -11.60 11.79 21.20
C PRO A 519 -11.78 12.72 19.99
N ALA A 520 -11.27 12.31 18.82
CA ALA A 520 -11.40 13.08 17.60
C ALA A 520 -12.82 13.04 17.02
N LEU A 521 -13.55 11.93 17.16
CA LEU A 521 -14.98 11.87 16.85
C LEU A 521 -15.79 12.84 17.73
N ALA A 522 -15.53 12.83 19.04
CA ALA A 522 -16.20 13.73 19.98
C ALA A 522 -15.90 15.21 19.65
N TRP A 523 -14.63 15.52 19.36
CA TRP A 523 -14.22 16.85 18.94
C TRP A 523 -14.90 17.30 17.64
N LEU A 524 -14.94 16.43 16.62
CA LEU A 524 -15.53 16.72 15.31
C LEU A 524 -17.01 17.08 15.43
N LEU A 525 -17.78 16.30 16.21
CA LEU A 525 -19.21 16.55 16.41
C LEU A 525 -19.51 17.79 17.27
N ALA A 526 -18.54 18.25 18.07
CA ALA A 526 -18.66 19.48 18.83
C ALA A 526 -18.41 20.74 17.98
N GLN A 527 -17.90 20.59 16.75
CA GLN A 527 -17.57 21.74 15.91
C GLN A 527 -18.82 22.39 15.29
N PRO A 528 -18.93 23.73 15.34
CA PRO A 528 -20.07 24.44 14.75
C PRO A 528 -20.10 24.25 13.24
N GLY A 529 -21.28 23.96 12.69
CA GLY A 529 -21.49 23.79 11.25
C GLY A 529 -21.07 22.44 10.67
N VAL A 530 -20.48 21.53 11.46
CA VAL A 530 -20.22 20.14 11.00
C VAL A 530 -21.53 19.35 10.91
N LEU A 531 -22.32 19.40 11.97
CA LEU A 531 -23.69 18.89 11.94
C LEU A 531 -24.62 20.05 11.57
N GLY A 532 -25.52 19.78 10.64
CA GLY A 532 -26.54 20.75 10.21
C GLY A 532 -27.88 20.06 9.98
N PRO A 533 -28.96 20.83 9.75
CA PRO A 533 -30.30 20.27 9.58
C PRO A 533 -30.40 19.28 8.41
N ARG A 534 -29.57 19.46 7.37
CA ARG A 534 -29.51 18.55 6.22
C ARG A 534 -28.68 17.29 6.48
N MET A 535 -27.74 17.34 7.42
CA MET A 535 -26.81 16.25 7.73
C MET A 535 -26.73 16.02 9.25
N PRO A 536 -27.86 15.64 9.90
CA PRO A 536 -27.85 15.33 11.32
C PRO A 536 -27.13 13.99 11.55
N LEU A 537 -26.64 13.78 12.77
CA LEU A 537 -25.89 12.57 13.13
C LEU A 537 -26.61 11.25 12.78
N PRO A 538 -27.94 11.08 13.00
CA PRO A 538 -28.65 9.87 12.59
C PRO A 538 -28.57 9.55 11.10
N ARG A 539 -28.44 10.57 10.23
CA ARG A 539 -28.27 10.37 8.79
C ARG A 539 -26.88 9.87 8.42
N LEU A 540 -25.87 10.27 9.19
CA LEU A 540 -24.46 9.90 8.99
C LEU A 540 -24.08 8.60 9.72
N ALA A 541 -24.86 8.21 10.72
CA ALA A 541 -24.56 7.08 11.58
C ALA A 541 -24.39 5.76 10.82
N PRO A 542 -25.24 5.35 9.85
CA PRO A 542 -25.06 4.08 9.16
C PRO A 542 -23.70 3.92 8.49
N SER A 543 -23.24 4.94 7.78
CA SER A 543 -21.94 4.92 7.10
C SER A 543 -20.77 5.07 8.08
N GLY A 544 -20.98 5.75 9.22
CA GLY A 544 -20.03 5.77 10.34
C GLY A 544 -19.89 4.41 11.03
N LEU A 545 -20.99 3.72 11.27
CA LEU A 545 -21.02 2.37 11.85
C LEU A 545 -20.36 1.37 10.90
N ALA A 546 -20.64 1.44 9.60
CA ALA A 546 -19.99 0.60 8.60
C ALA A 546 -18.46 0.79 8.61
N SER A 547 -17.99 2.05 8.67
CA SER A 547 -16.56 2.35 8.81
C SER A 547 -15.98 1.82 10.13
N ALA A 548 -16.66 2.00 11.26
CA ALA A 548 -16.22 1.49 12.56
C ALA A 548 -16.15 -0.04 12.60
N ALA A 549 -17.12 -0.73 12.02
CA ALA A 549 -17.13 -2.18 11.89
C ALA A 549 -16.01 -2.68 10.98
N ALA A 550 -15.79 -2.02 9.83
CA ALA A 550 -14.68 -2.33 8.94
C ALA A 550 -13.31 -2.11 9.62
N GLY A 551 -13.21 -1.12 10.50
CA GLY A 551 -12.06 -0.88 11.36
C GLY A 551 -11.95 -1.79 12.58
N GLY A 552 -13.00 -2.58 12.88
CA GLY A 552 -13.08 -3.45 14.06
C GLY A 552 -13.25 -2.71 15.39
N SER A 553 -13.68 -1.45 15.39
CA SER A 553 -13.83 -0.65 16.61
C SER A 553 -15.24 -0.78 17.21
N LEU A 554 -15.43 -1.80 18.07
CA LEU A 554 -16.66 -1.96 18.86
C LEU A 554 -16.98 -0.74 19.73
N ALA A 555 -15.95 -0.04 20.22
CA ALA A 555 -16.12 1.16 21.02
C ALA A 555 -16.71 2.31 20.20
N ALA A 556 -16.26 2.48 18.94
CA ALA A 556 -16.84 3.48 18.04
C ALA A 556 -18.27 3.12 17.61
N LEU A 557 -18.57 1.83 17.40
CA LEU A 557 -19.94 1.36 17.14
C LEU A 557 -20.89 1.74 18.28
N ALA A 558 -20.57 1.34 19.51
CA ALA A 558 -21.37 1.65 20.68
C ALA A 558 -21.51 3.17 20.92
N TRP A 559 -20.44 3.93 20.69
CA TRP A 559 -20.44 5.38 20.85
C TRP A 559 -21.32 6.09 19.82
N LEU A 560 -21.27 5.67 18.55
CA LEU A 560 -22.10 6.23 17.48
C LEU A 560 -23.57 5.88 17.66
N GLU A 561 -23.88 4.63 18.01
CA GLU A 561 -25.25 4.19 18.32
C GLU A 561 -25.84 5.00 19.47
N GLY A 562 -25.12 5.09 20.61
CA GLY A 562 -25.61 5.79 21.80
C GLY A 562 -25.91 7.28 21.59
N ARG A 563 -25.33 7.90 20.55
CA ARG A 563 -25.58 9.31 20.21
C ARG A 563 -26.56 9.52 19.06
N SER A 564 -26.65 8.57 18.14
CA SER A 564 -27.49 8.69 16.96
C SER A 564 -28.84 8.01 17.10
N GLY A 565 -28.96 7.03 18.00
CA GLY A 565 -30.11 6.13 18.09
C GLY A 565 -30.22 5.14 16.91
N VAL A 566 -29.23 5.11 16.01
CA VAL A 566 -29.19 4.23 14.85
C VAL A 566 -28.12 3.16 15.10
N GLY A 567 -28.51 1.90 15.05
CA GLY A 567 -27.61 0.75 15.27
C GLY A 567 -27.40 -0.16 14.06
N ALA A 568 -28.18 0.03 12.99
CA ALA A 568 -28.17 -0.84 11.81
C ALA A 568 -27.48 -0.17 10.60
N VAL A 569 -26.91 -1.00 9.73
CA VAL A 569 -26.35 -0.58 8.44
C VAL A 569 -27.15 -1.15 7.27
N ASP A 570 -27.01 -0.51 6.10
CA ASP A 570 -27.53 -1.02 4.84
C ASP A 570 -26.64 -2.13 4.26
N ALA A 571 -27.09 -2.74 3.16
CA ALA A 571 -26.36 -3.84 2.50
C ALA A 571 -24.94 -3.45 2.04
N ALA A 572 -24.74 -2.19 1.63
CA ALA A 572 -23.42 -1.70 1.25
C ALA A 572 -22.50 -1.55 2.47
N GLY A 573 -23.01 -1.01 3.58
CA GLY A 573 -22.31 -0.91 4.84
C GLY A 573 -21.99 -2.28 5.45
N TRP A 574 -22.88 -3.26 5.30
CA TRP A 574 -22.65 -4.64 5.70
C TRP A 574 -21.49 -5.28 4.92
N ALA A 575 -21.49 -5.13 3.59
CA ALA A 575 -20.38 -5.63 2.75
C ALA A 575 -19.04 -4.94 3.09
N LEU A 576 -19.07 -3.64 3.42
CA LEU A 576 -17.88 -2.92 3.88
C LEU A 576 -17.36 -3.46 5.22
N ALA A 577 -18.26 -3.71 6.18
CA ALA A 577 -17.92 -4.31 7.47
C ALA A 577 -17.32 -5.71 7.30
N ALA A 578 -17.90 -6.53 6.42
CA ALA A 578 -17.39 -7.85 6.07
C ALA A 578 -15.97 -7.78 5.48
N GLY A 579 -15.69 -6.78 4.64
CA GLY A 579 -14.34 -6.53 4.11
C GLY A 579 -13.29 -6.19 5.18
N GLY A 580 -13.69 -5.68 6.35
CA GLY A 580 -12.78 -5.46 7.49
C GLY A 580 -12.41 -6.74 8.25
N GLY A 581 -13.28 -7.75 8.18
CA GLY A 581 -13.03 -9.09 8.73
C GLY A 581 -13.01 -9.18 10.26
N CYS A 582 -13.74 -8.30 10.95
CA CYS A 582 -13.94 -8.35 12.40
C CYS A 582 -15.26 -9.07 12.73
N VAL A 583 -15.16 -10.33 13.18
CA VAL A 583 -16.31 -11.19 13.48
C VAL A 583 -17.21 -10.58 14.55
N ALA A 584 -16.63 -10.06 15.62
CA ALA A 584 -17.40 -9.45 16.71
C ALA A 584 -18.19 -8.21 16.25
N ALA A 585 -17.66 -7.45 15.28
CA ALA A 585 -18.37 -6.29 14.73
C ALA A 585 -19.53 -6.70 13.81
N LEU A 586 -19.37 -7.77 13.04
CA LEU A 586 -20.45 -8.31 12.20
C LEU A 586 -21.60 -8.86 13.04
N GLU A 587 -21.29 -9.60 14.11
CA GLU A 587 -22.29 -10.10 15.05
C GLU A 587 -23.02 -8.96 15.74
N TRP A 588 -22.30 -7.94 16.20
CA TRP A 588 -22.89 -6.74 16.80
C TRP A 588 -23.87 -6.04 15.86
N LEU A 589 -23.54 -5.95 14.56
CA LEU A 589 -24.40 -5.37 13.53
C LEU A 589 -25.60 -6.28 13.20
N ALA A 590 -25.41 -7.60 13.20
CA ALA A 590 -26.47 -8.57 12.95
C ALA A 590 -27.55 -8.53 14.03
N GLU A 591 -27.13 -8.44 15.30
CA GLU A 591 -28.02 -8.32 16.46
C GLU A 591 -28.95 -7.10 16.38
N ARG A 592 -28.54 -6.06 15.63
CA ARG A 592 -29.30 -4.82 15.41
C ARG A 592 -30.16 -4.85 14.14
N GLY A 593 -30.25 -5.99 13.46
CA GLY A 593 -31.06 -6.14 12.26
C GLY A 593 -30.50 -5.45 11.02
N SER A 594 -29.17 -5.35 10.91
CA SER A 594 -28.52 -4.79 9.72
C SER A 594 -28.89 -5.59 8.46
N ALA A 595 -29.09 -4.88 7.35
CA ALA A 595 -29.45 -5.53 6.09
C ALA A 595 -28.22 -6.22 5.48
N MET A 596 -28.27 -7.55 5.33
CA MET A 596 -27.15 -8.34 4.80
C MET A 596 -27.08 -8.33 3.26
N GLY A 597 -28.20 -8.00 2.61
CA GLY A 597 -28.34 -7.94 1.15
C GLY A 597 -28.47 -9.30 0.47
N GLU A 598 -29.21 -9.34 -0.64
CA GLU A 598 -29.54 -10.59 -1.35
C GLU A 598 -28.50 -11.02 -2.38
N ALA A 599 -27.51 -10.18 -2.69
CA ALA A 599 -26.61 -10.39 -3.82
C ALA A 599 -25.32 -11.18 -3.48
N GLY A 600 -25.11 -11.55 -2.22
CA GLY A 600 -23.91 -12.27 -1.77
C GLY A 600 -22.61 -11.47 -1.80
N VAL A 601 -22.68 -10.13 -1.94
CA VAL A 601 -21.50 -9.25 -2.07
C VAL A 601 -20.59 -9.30 -0.84
N ALA A 602 -21.16 -9.54 0.35
CA ALA A 602 -20.40 -9.64 1.60
C ALA A 602 -19.35 -10.76 1.60
N TYR A 603 -19.52 -11.80 0.78
CA TYR A 603 -18.58 -12.92 0.68
C TYR A 603 -17.36 -12.62 -0.20
N LEU A 604 -17.43 -11.64 -1.11
CA LEU A 604 -16.42 -11.45 -2.16
C LEU A 604 -15.07 -10.96 -1.62
N ALA A 605 -15.08 -9.93 -0.77
CA ALA A 605 -13.83 -9.40 -0.19
C ALA A 605 -13.14 -10.42 0.75
N PRO A 606 -13.85 -11.08 1.69
CA PRO A 606 -13.28 -12.16 2.49
C PRO A 606 -12.73 -13.31 1.64
N ALA A 607 -13.43 -13.73 0.58
CA ALA A 607 -12.96 -14.80 -0.30
C ALA A 607 -11.67 -14.43 -1.01
N ALA A 608 -11.61 -13.25 -1.62
CA ALA A 608 -10.39 -12.76 -2.29
C ALA A 608 -9.22 -12.61 -1.32
N ALA A 609 -9.48 -12.23 -0.06
CA ALA A 609 -8.45 -12.09 0.97
C ALA A 609 -8.09 -13.41 1.68
N GLY A 610 -8.79 -14.52 1.39
CA GLY A 610 -8.61 -15.80 2.10
C GLY A 610 -8.97 -15.73 3.57
N ASP A 611 -9.98 -14.94 3.94
CA ASP A 611 -10.45 -14.76 5.31
C ASP A 611 -11.51 -15.81 5.68
N HIS A 612 -11.05 -16.96 6.17
CA HIS A 612 -11.90 -18.10 6.49
C HIS A 612 -12.82 -17.82 7.69
N ALA A 613 -12.33 -17.12 8.73
CA ALA A 613 -13.15 -16.78 9.90
C ALA A 613 -14.37 -15.93 9.52
N THR A 614 -14.17 -14.92 8.66
CA THR A 614 -15.25 -14.05 8.22
C THR A 614 -16.24 -14.79 7.33
N LEU A 615 -15.77 -15.66 6.42
CA LEU A 615 -16.66 -16.52 5.62
C LEU A 615 -17.54 -17.41 6.50
N ARG A 616 -16.95 -18.04 7.53
CA ARG A 616 -17.70 -18.86 8.51
C ARG A 616 -18.70 -18.01 9.29
N CYS A 617 -18.32 -16.81 9.70
CA CYS A 617 -19.20 -15.89 10.41
C CYS A 617 -20.41 -15.47 9.54
N LEU A 618 -20.18 -15.06 8.29
CA LEU A 618 -21.25 -14.68 7.37
C LEU A 618 -22.24 -15.83 7.13
N ALA A 619 -21.72 -17.05 6.92
CA ALA A 619 -22.56 -18.23 6.76
C ALA A 619 -23.35 -18.56 8.04
N ALA A 620 -22.72 -18.48 9.22
CA ALA A 620 -23.38 -18.72 10.50
C ALA A 620 -24.47 -17.68 10.83
N LEU A 621 -24.30 -16.44 10.36
CA LEU A 621 -25.28 -15.37 10.47
C LEU A 621 -26.43 -15.48 9.44
N GLY A 622 -26.37 -16.48 8.53
CA GLY A 622 -27.39 -16.68 7.50
C GLY A 622 -27.33 -15.67 6.35
N CYS A 623 -26.16 -15.07 6.09
CA CYS A 623 -26.00 -14.10 5.01
C CYS A 623 -26.32 -14.76 3.64
N PRO A 624 -27.23 -14.20 2.82
CA PRO A 624 -27.60 -14.79 1.54
C PRO A 624 -26.43 -14.90 0.55
N TRP A 625 -26.31 -16.04 -0.13
CA TRP A 625 -25.35 -16.23 -1.23
C TRP A 625 -25.79 -15.58 -2.54
N GLY A 626 -27.08 -15.25 -2.66
CA GLY A 626 -27.68 -14.69 -3.87
C GLY A 626 -27.83 -15.68 -5.02
N LEU A 627 -27.78 -15.17 -6.26
CA LEU A 627 -27.95 -16.00 -7.45
C LEU A 627 -26.91 -17.12 -7.50
N PRO A 628 -27.32 -18.38 -7.77
CA PRO A 628 -26.41 -19.51 -7.92
C PRO A 628 -25.24 -19.20 -8.86
N GLY A 629 -24.04 -19.64 -8.50
CA GLY A 629 -22.86 -19.49 -9.33
C GLY A 629 -22.15 -18.14 -9.28
N ARG A 630 -22.88 -17.03 -9.06
CA ARG A 630 -22.31 -15.67 -9.13
C ARG A 630 -21.16 -15.46 -8.16
N VAL A 631 -21.36 -15.80 -6.89
CA VAL A 631 -20.36 -15.61 -5.83
C VAL A 631 -19.16 -16.52 -6.05
N LEU A 632 -19.39 -17.79 -6.42
CA LEU A 632 -18.30 -18.74 -6.70
C LEU A 632 -17.45 -18.30 -7.89
N ALA A 633 -18.07 -17.93 -9.02
CA ALA A 633 -17.35 -17.47 -10.20
C ALA A 633 -16.53 -16.19 -9.92
N ALA A 634 -17.10 -15.24 -9.17
CA ALA A 634 -16.39 -14.03 -8.75
C ALA A 634 -15.25 -14.31 -7.76
N ALA A 635 -15.40 -15.32 -6.90
CA ALA A 635 -14.33 -15.77 -6.02
C ALA A 635 -13.22 -16.50 -6.78
N VAL A 636 -13.54 -17.28 -7.83
CA VAL A 636 -12.53 -17.92 -8.70
C VAL A 636 -11.69 -16.87 -9.43
N HIS A 637 -12.33 -15.83 -9.97
CA HIS A 637 -11.65 -14.75 -10.67
C HIS A 637 -12.36 -13.41 -10.50
N SER A 638 -11.60 -12.39 -10.11
CA SER A 638 -11.98 -10.98 -10.18
C SER A 638 -10.82 -10.16 -10.72
N GLU A 639 -11.10 -8.96 -11.22
CA GLU A 639 -10.07 -7.98 -11.62
C GLU A 639 -9.08 -7.63 -10.49
N ARG A 640 -9.46 -7.90 -9.24
CA ARG A 640 -8.65 -7.64 -8.03
C ARG A 640 -7.91 -8.87 -7.51
N GLY A 641 -7.96 -9.99 -8.23
CA GLY A 641 -7.44 -11.30 -7.82
C GLY A 641 -8.54 -12.28 -7.40
N GLY A 642 -8.25 -13.57 -7.45
CA GLY A 642 -9.18 -14.64 -7.08
C GLY A 642 -8.71 -15.42 -5.85
N ALA A 643 -9.65 -16.04 -5.15
CA ALA A 643 -9.44 -16.90 -4.01
C ALA A 643 -8.59 -18.15 -4.39
N GLY A 644 -7.85 -18.67 -3.42
CA GLY A 644 -7.14 -19.95 -3.56
C GLY A 644 -8.06 -21.14 -3.32
N VAL A 645 -7.62 -22.34 -3.71
CA VAL A 645 -8.36 -23.61 -3.56
C VAL A 645 -8.88 -23.86 -2.14
N PRO A 646 -8.12 -23.63 -1.05
CA PRO A 646 -8.63 -23.84 0.31
C PRO A 646 -9.85 -22.97 0.63
N THR A 647 -9.83 -21.71 0.19
CA THR A 647 -10.94 -20.78 0.39
C THR A 647 -12.16 -21.17 -0.44
N LEU A 648 -11.97 -21.54 -1.70
CA LEU A 648 -13.06 -22.00 -2.58
C LEU A 648 -13.72 -23.28 -2.03
N THR A 649 -12.91 -24.22 -1.54
CA THR A 649 -13.39 -25.45 -0.90
C THR A 649 -14.21 -25.13 0.35
N LEU A 650 -13.75 -24.20 1.19
CA LEU A 650 -14.49 -23.75 2.36
C LEU A 650 -15.84 -23.14 1.96
N MET A 651 -15.88 -22.29 0.94
CA MET A 651 -17.15 -21.67 0.49
C MET A 651 -18.18 -22.72 0.10
N LEU A 652 -17.79 -23.77 -0.63
CA LEU A 652 -18.69 -24.88 -0.96
C LEU A 652 -19.15 -25.65 0.28
N ALA A 653 -18.25 -25.91 1.23
CA ALA A 653 -18.59 -26.56 2.50
C ALA A 653 -19.58 -25.73 3.36
N LEU A 654 -19.57 -24.40 3.20
CA LEU A 654 -20.52 -23.47 3.82
C LEU A 654 -21.84 -23.33 3.04
N GLY A 655 -22.03 -24.10 1.96
CA GLY A 655 -23.26 -24.13 1.16
C GLY A 655 -23.32 -23.09 0.04
N CYS A 656 -22.18 -22.56 -0.43
CA CYS A 656 -22.16 -21.68 -1.61
C CYS A 656 -22.71 -22.43 -2.83
N PRO A 657 -23.79 -21.94 -3.48
CA PRO A 657 -24.40 -22.62 -4.61
C PRO A 657 -23.49 -22.57 -5.86
N PRO A 658 -22.97 -23.71 -6.34
CA PRO A 658 -22.05 -23.72 -7.48
C PRO A 658 -22.78 -23.58 -8.81
N ASP A 659 -22.11 -22.93 -9.76
CA ASP A 659 -22.33 -23.07 -11.20
C ASP A 659 -20.95 -23.37 -11.80
N TRP A 660 -20.73 -24.64 -12.13
CA TRP A 660 -19.43 -25.11 -12.59
C TRP A 660 -19.07 -24.57 -13.97
N GLU A 661 -20.05 -24.24 -14.82
CA GLU A 661 -19.80 -23.65 -16.13
C GLU A 661 -19.33 -22.20 -15.99
N ALA A 662 -19.98 -21.43 -15.11
CA ALA A 662 -19.53 -20.08 -14.77
C ALA A 662 -18.16 -20.09 -14.07
N ALA A 663 -17.91 -21.05 -13.18
CA ALA A 663 -16.62 -21.23 -12.52
C ALA A 663 -15.51 -21.60 -13.51
N ALA A 664 -15.77 -22.48 -14.49
CA ALA A 664 -14.82 -22.85 -15.54
C ALA A 664 -14.46 -21.64 -16.42
N ARG A 665 -15.45 -20.84 -16.83
CA ARG A 665 -15.18 -19.57 -17.55
C ARG A 665 -14.35 -18.59 -16.73
N ALA A 666 -14.61 -18.50 -15.42
CA ALA A 666 -13.83 -17.65 -14.53
C ALA A 666 -12.38 -18.15 -14.38
N ALA A 667 -12.17 -19.45 -14.26
CA ALA A 667 -10.85 -20.05 -14.19
C ALA A 667 -10.03 -19.83 -15.48
N ALA A 668 -10.68 -19.92 -16.66
CA ALA A 668 -10.04 -19.62 -17.93
C ALA A 668 -9.55 -18.16 -17.99
N ARG A 669 -10.41 -17.19 -17.63
CA ARG A 669 -10.02 -15.77 -17.55
C ARG A 669 -8.87 -15.51 -16.56
N ARG A 670 -8.82 -16.27 -15.46
CA ARG A 670 -7.71 -16.17 -14.50
C ARG A 670 -6.40 -16.63 -15.10
N LEU A 671 -6.39 -17.72 -15.87
CA LEU A 671 -5.19 -18.20 -16.56
C LEU A 671 -4.74 -17.22 -17.65
N GLU A 672 -5.68 -16.63 -18.40
CA GLU A 672 -5.36 -15.62 -19.43
C GLU A 672 -4.75 -14.34 -18.83
N ALA A 673 -5.15 -13.96 -17.62
CA ALA A 673 -4.65 -12.78 -16.92
C ALA A 673 -3.40 -13.04 -16.06
N ALA A 674 -3.00 -14.30 -15.89
CA ALA A 674 -1.88 -14.69 -15.06
C ALA A 674 -0.55 -14.48 -15.78
N ASP A 675 0.48 -14.13 -15.00
CA ASP A 675 1.86 -14.17 -15.50
C ASP A 675 2.27 -15.66 -15.70
N ASP A 676 3.20 -15.93 -16.62
CA ASP A 676 3.70 -17.28 -16.89
C ASP A 676 4.16 -17.99 -15.59
N GLY A 677 3.54 -19.12 -15.27
CA GLY A 677 3.85 -19.91 -14.08
C GLY A 677 3.13 -19.50 -12.79
N ASP A 678 1.98 -18.81 -12.86
CA ASP A 678 1.11 -18.59 -11.70
C ASP A 678 0.46 -19.91 -11.23
N GLU A 679 1.17 -20.61 -10.34
CA GLU A 679 0.71 -21.87 -9.71
C GLU A 679 -0.68 -21.74 -9.06
N ALA A 680 -1.02 -20.58 -8.52
CA ALA A 680 -2.32 -20.40 -7.87
C ALA A 680 -3.44 -20.37 -8.91
N ALA A 681 -3.21 -19.76 -10.08
CA ALA A 681 -4.15 -19.80 -11.20
C ALA A 681 -4.29 -21.22 -11.78
N GLU A 682 -3.17 -21.92 -11.96
CA GLU A 682 -3.16 -23.31 -12.46
C GLU A 682 -3.84 -24.29 -11.50
N ALA A 683 -3.52 -24.21 -10.21
CA ALA A 683 -4.13 -25.05 -9.17
C ALA A 683 -5.64 -24.81 -9.07
N VAL A 684 -6.09 -23.55 -9.16
CA VAL A 684 -7.53 -23.23 -9.18
C VAL A 684 -8.18 -23.79 -10.44
N ALA A 685 -7.57 -23.65 -11.61
CA ALA A 685 -8.12 -24.20 -12.85
C ALA A 685 -8.20 -25.73 -12.84
N ALA A 686 -7.18 -26.42 -12.33
CA ALA A 686 -7.18 -27.87 -12.16
C ALA A 686 -8.25 -28.31 -11.17
N TRP A 687 -8.39 -27.60 -10.04
CA TRP A 687 -9.42 -27.87 -9.04
C TRP A 687 -10.84 -27.68 -9.59
N VAL A 688 -11.10 -26.60 -10.34
CA VAL A 688 -12.42 -26.36 -10.97
C VAL A 688 -12.77 -27.49 -11.95
N ARG A 689 -11.82 -27.92 -12.80
CA ARG A 689 -12.04 -29.04 -13.74
C ARG A 689 -12.40 -30.33 -13.01
N GLY A 690 -11.62 -30.71 -12.00
CA GLY A 690 -11.88 -31.93 -11.24
C GLY A 690 -13.22 -31.90 -10.49
N ALA A 691 -13.60 -30.75 -9.95
CA ALA A 691 -14.88 -30.60 -9.27
C ALA A 691 -16.08 -30.62 -10.23
N GLU A 692 -15.95 -30.04 -11.43
CA GLU A 692 -16.95 -30.12 -12.49
C GLU A 692 -17.15 -31.56 -12.98
N GLU A 693 -16.07 -32.31 -13.21
CA GLU A 693 -16.11 -33.71 -13.62
C GLU A 693 -16.80 -34.59 -12.57
N ALA A 694 -16.46 -34.42 -11.29
CA ALA A 694 -17.10 -35.13 -10.19
C ALA A 694 -18.61 -34.85 -10.15
N TRP A 695 -19.00 -33.58 -10.26
CA TRP A 695 -20.41 -33.17 -10.26
C TRP A 695 -21.20 -33.76 -11.45
N ARG A 696 -20.61 -33.76 -12.67
CA ARG A 696 -21.24 -34.38 -13.85
C ARG A 696 -21.40 -35.90 -13.68
N GLY A 697 -20.43 -36.57 -13.07
CA GLY A 697 -20.50 -38.01 -12.76
C GLY A 697 -21.63 -38.37 -11.78
N GLU A 698 -21.84 -37.55 -10.74
CA GLU A 698 -22.93 -37.72 -9.77
C GLU A 698 -24.31 -37.54 -10.43
N GLN A 699 -24.47 -36.56 -11.32
CA GLN A 699 -25.72 -36.35 -12.06
C GLN A 699 -26.01 -37.48 -13.06
N GLY A 700 -24.97 -37.99 -13.74
CA GLY A 700 -25.09 -39.12 -14.67
C GLY A 700 -25.50 -40.42 -14.00
N THR A 701 -25.02 -40.68 -12.77
CA THR A 701 -25.37 -41.89 -11.99
C THR A 701 -26.74 -41.79 -11.31
N ALA A 702 -27.20 -40.59 -10.97
CA ALA A 702 -28.57 -40.35 -10.50
C ALA A 702 -29.61 -40.50 -11.63
N GLY A 703 -29.30 -40.06 -12.85
CA GLY A 703 -30.15 -40.24 -14.03
C GLY A 703 -30.25 -41.70 -14.52
N GLY A 704 -29.24 -42.52 -14.26
CA GLY A 704 -29.22 -43.96 -14.61
C GLY A 704 -30.12 -44.84 -13.73
N ARG A 705 -30.34 -44.48 -12.46
CA ARG A 705 -31.20 -45.24 -11.53
C ARG A 705 -32.70 -45.01 -11.72
N GLY A 706 -33.11 -44.08 -12.59
CA GLY A 706 -34.51 -43.80 -12.91
C GLY A 706 -35.06 -44.52 -14.15
N ARG A 707 -34.28 -45.41 -14.79
CA ARG A 707 -34.66 -46.06 -16.07
C ARG A 707 -34.70 -47.59 -16.09
N GLU A 708 -34.55 -48.28 -14.96
CA GLU A 708 -34.76 -49.73 -14.88
C GLU A 708 -35.95 -50.07 -13.98
N GLY A 709 -36.96 -50.75 -14.55
CA GLY A 709 -37.91 -51.53 -13.76
C GLY A 709 -39.40 -51.16 -13.85
N GLY A 710 -39.94 -50.80 -15.02
CA GLY A 710 -41.39 -50.95 -15.26
C GLY A 710 -41.70 -52.41 -15.64
N PRO A 711 -42.45 -53.20 -14.84
CA PRO A 711 -42.77 -54.56 -15.22
C PRO A 711 -43.77 -54.55 -16.38
N ARG A 712 -43.39 -55.20 -17.49
CA ARG A 712 -44.29 -55.54 -18.58
C ARG A 712 -45.39 -56.46 -18.03
N LYS A 713 -46.63 -55.97 -17.99
CA LYS A 713 -47.81 -56.83 -17.77
C LYS A 713 -48.13 -57.56 -19.08
N SER A 714 -47.95 -58.87 -19.07
CA SER A 714 -48.63 -59.82 -19.94
C SER A 714 -49.73 -60.49 -19.12
N GLY A 715 -50.99 -60.37 -19.56
CA GLY A 715 -52.17 -60.90 -18.89
C GLY A 715 -53.38 -60.06 -19.21
#